data_AF-A0A9W6U8I8-F1
#
_entry.id   AF-A0A9W6U8I8-F1
#
_cell.length_a   1.000
_cell.length_b   1.000
_cell.length_c   1.000
_cell.angle_alpha   90.00
_cell.angle_beta   90.00
_cell.angle_gamma   90.00
#
_symmetry.space_group_name_H-M   'P 1'
#
loop_
_entity.id
_entity.type
_entity.pdbx_description
1 polymer ?
#
loop_
_entity_poly.entity_id
_entity_poly.type
_entity_poly.pdbx_seq_one_letter_code
_entity_poly.pdbx_strand_id
1 'polypeptide(L)'
;MTTCCVFILGCLLNTLCVISFLSPNTLGQGLGGVELGPEGVFRIQDDDPTITKFQVLYPADGDVETLPLEFRVDAEVTSVKQFKAHYEDKLLCVELNGTWRQCTPLSKPIIVFDDLQLGNYTARAFITDDEKRFRYHETRSTTVSIVSESDFEAYVAVMEKHSRDVHPEGENIVEWFRKQKETQVNRSLESDAGVKAIDGYLSGRMNSSTDILVIGVKTAVVENFELRQAIRQTWASTDVLPRDVKVFFIGCVPQLDALETEERNEIQKAIMMEKQTYGDLLTDELDCEDSYADLTNKVKQFMRFVVQSYPQTPFVMIADDNIYLRADRLAADLRKETREQRLYLGQVWDNLLARKQAPVRDVTKRYYVSEDTYPLDWYPPFAFGSHYLLSMDCARFIAKNSERLRGIGAVDDVSVALWLLTIQVHVERTAAFSNLRVNNCEDRLLSIAGLAPLSIRSTHANVVAQRAFCYGLETNHALTDGQSTQYGAVDELELHTFVHDLHGSNYLFVTTVLSTSSKAGVKVSYYPSVETFKAYSRRVCAEARTFLAHAEFKSWMCYAITRNLRTQVHRQFQIAKISGFANGAFLELWRYNLFVADEHAPPLIIAYTTESSYASVVFECIFTTIFERHKRPILVAPEKTLHATYENSPDVFVFSIFDADCDPMSNAICTQMIAHYMQYLDRVNQSKKPTKLMMISGEAIDTQSLDDRVPLLSSVSGLSREKHVYLPVASISFAERLLHTPMALLSPAPLSNSENRRFCAYLYARCERPFRESMFDLLNALEPVDALGKCAGSSRPPDESYNASRYAKWFNDEAVLTYQHYKFVVAFENSAEPGYITEKMVNPLLAGSIPIYLGNSATASYLFNPASYIDCNHFTSLSDCADFVLKVHRSPELYFQMRREPPIRNLAAFHEAFSWHPAIPSQALASHIATMLALN
;
A
#
# COMPACT_ATOMS: atom_id res chain seq x y z
N MET A 1 42.50 -20.80 -12.29
CA MET A 1 41.60 -21.76 -11.61
C MET A 1 40.29 -21.02 -11.37
N THR A 2 39.36 -21.09 -12.34
CA THR A 2 38.18 -22.01 -12.34
C THR A 2 37.11 -21.56 -11.34
N THR A 3 35.95 -20.99 -11.74
CA THR A 3 35.40 -20.84 -13.12
C THR A 3 34.42 -19.63 -13.21
N CYS A 4 34.30 -19.00 -14.39
CA CYS A 4 33.55 -17.76 -14.67
C CYS A 4 32.00 -17.92 -14.63
N CYS A 5 31.12 -16.91 -14.52
CA CYS A 5 31.13 -15.45 -14.72
C CYS A 5 30.86 -14.91 -16.17
N VAL A 6 29.83 -14.04 -16.28
CA VAL A 6 29.50 -13.03 -17.35
C VAL A 6 29.08 -13.50 -18.78
N PHE A 7 27.88 -13.14 -19.26
CA PHE A 7 27.63 -12.02 -20.20
C PHE A 7 26.16 -11.88 -20.71
N ILE A 8 25.83 -10.63 -21.08
CA ILE A 8 24.57 -10.17 -21.72
C ILE A 8 24.93 -9.59 -23.11
N LEU A 9 23.93 -9.53 -24.01
CA LEU A 9 23.74 -8.55 -25.12
C LEU A 9 24.08 -8.99 -26.57
N GLY A 10 23.03 -9.12 -27.39
CA GLY A 10 22.83 -8.39 -28.65
C GLY A 10 23.60 -8.77 -29.94
N CYS A 11 22.88 -9.04 -31.03
CA CYS A 11 23.21 -8.50 -32.36
C CYS A 11 22.02 -8.59 -33.36
N LEU A 12 21.99 -7.68 -34.33
CA LEU A 12 21.00 -7.58 -35.42
C LEU A 12 21.71 -7.57 -36.79
N LEU A 13 20.96 -7.90 -37.85
CA LEU A 13 21.14 -7.59 -39.29
C LEU A 13 22.12 -8.36 -40.20
N ASN A 14 21.52 -8.76 -41.35
CA ASN A 14 22.04 -8.86 -42.73
C ASN A 14 23.15 -9.84 -43.14
N THR A 15 22.78 -10.80 -44.01
CA THR A 15 23.44 -10.99 -45.32
C THR A 15 22.46 -11.54 -46.37
N LEU A 16 22.75 -11.30 -47.67
CA LEU A 16 21.86 -11.46 -48.83
C LEU A 16 22.22 -12.66 -49.74
N CYS A 17 21.28 -13.00 -50.64
CA CYS A 17 21.43 -13.68 -51.95
C CYS A 17 21.86 -15.16 -52.04
N VAL A 18 20.97 -15.98 -52.65
CA VAL A 18 21.22 -16.69 -53.94
C VAL A 18 19.92 -16.71 -54.79
N ILE A 19 20.08 -16.74 -56.12
CA ILE A 19 19.13 -16.40 -57.21
C ILE A 19 19.33 -17.47 -58.32
N SER A 20 18.37 -18.07 -59.05
CA SER A 20 16.87 -18.12 -59.02
C SER A 20 16.37 -19.21 -60.02
N PHE A 21 15.10 -19.15 -60.48
CA PHE A 21 14.57 -19.65 -61.79
C PHE A 21 14.32 -21.16 -62.06
N LEU A 22 13.04 -21.60 -62.14
CA LEU A 22 12.25 -21.73 -63.40
C LEU A 22 10.87 -22.42 -63.22
N SER A 23 9.95 -22.08 -64.13
CA SER A 23 8.63 -22.71 -64.44
C SER A 23 8.72 -23.25 -65.91
N PRO A 24 7.73 -23.90 -66.60
CA PRO A 24 6.30 -24.09 -66.27
C PRO A 24 5.59 -25.40 -66.74
N ASN A 25 4.25 -25.43 -66.52
CA ASN A 25 3.18 -25.98 -67.39
C ASN A 25 2.60 -27.43 -67.26
N THR A 26 1.25 -27.47 -67.51
CA THR A 26 0.35 -28.57 -67.93
C THR A 26 -0.24 -29.52 -66.86
N LEU A 27 -1.52 -29.96 -66.88
CA LEU A 27 -2.80 -29.50 -67.51
C LEU A 27 -4.00 -30.32 -66.94
N GLY A 28 -5.25 -29.82 -67.05
CA GLY A 28 -6.49 -30.64 -67.00
C GLY A 28 -7.18 -30.74 -65.63
N GLN A 29 -8.20 -29.94 -65.30
CA GLN A 29 -9.62 -29.98 -65.71
C GLN A 29 -10.53 -30.91 -64.86
N GLY A 30 -11.56 -30.28 -64.28
CA GLY A 30 -12.61 -30.92 -63.47
C GLY A 30 -13.62 -29.88 -62.97
N LEU A 31 -14.23 -29.13 -63.90
CA LEU A 31 -15.19 -28.06 -63.59
C LEU A 31 -16.56 -28.63 -63.20
N GLY A 32 -17.18 -28.07 -62.16
CA GLY A 32 -18.52 -28.44 -61.68
C GLY A 32 -19.22 -27.33 -60.90
N GLY A 33 -19.69 -26.30 -61.62
CA GLY A 33 -20.78 -25.42 -61.18
C GLY A 33 -20.60 -24.60 -59.89
N VAL A 34 -20.02 -23.40 -60.01
CA VAL A 34 -20.35 -22.29 -59.10
C VAL A 34 -21.59 -21.60 -59.66
N GLU A 35 -22.75 -21.80 -59.05
CA GLU A 35 -23.90 -20.92 -59.26
C GLU A 35 -23.80 -19.72 -58.32
N LEU A 36 -23.70 -18.52 -58.90
CA LEU A 36 -23.81 -17.25 -58.18
C LEU A 36 -25.29 -16.95 -57.92
N GLY A 37 -25.81 -17.44 -56.80
CA GLY A 37 -27.13 -17.08 -56.28
C GLY A 37 -27.12 -15.71 -55.60
N PRO A 38 -28.10 -14.82 -55.86
CA PRO A 38 -28.15 -13.50 -55.25
C PRO A 38 -28.86 -13.54 -53.88
N GLU A 39 -28.20 -14.09 -52.86
CA GLU A 39 -28.40 -13.79 -51.43
C GLU A 39 -27.37 -14.57 -50.58
N GLY A 40 -26.77 -13.91 -49.58
CA GLY A 40 -25.60 -14.44 -48.86
C GLY A 40 -25.91 -15.51 -47.82
N VAL A 41 -26.01 -16.77 -48.25
CA VAL A 41 -26.26 -17.92 -47.35
C VAL A 41 -24.96 -18.44 -46.74
N PHE A 42 -24.79 -18.22 -45.44
CA PHE A 42 -23.74 -18.85 -44.63
C PHE A 42 -24.09 -20.33 -44.37
N ARG A 43 -23.11 -21.24 -44.53
CA ARG A 43 -23.23 -22.63 -44.05
C ARG A 43 -22.59 -22.78 -42.68
N ILE A 44 -23.25 -23.54 -41.81
CA ILE A 44 -22.72 -24.03 -40.53
C ILE A 44 -21.95 -25.33 -40.79
N GLN A 45 -20.84 -25.54 -40.09
CA GLN A 45 -20.02 -26.76 -40.19
C GLN A 45 -20.11 -27.55 -38.88
N ASP A 46 -21.08 -28.46 -38.79
CA ASP A 46 -21.57 -29.09 -37.55
C ASP A 46 -20.64 -30.12 -36.85
N ASP A 47 -19.37 -30.27 -37.27
CA ASP A 47 -18.43 -31.30 -36.77
C ASP A 47 -17.11 -30.71 -36.23
N ASP A 48 -17.17 -29.89 -35.16
CA ASP A 48 -16.00 -29.57 -34.32
C ASP A 48 -16.17 -30.13 -32.88
N PRO A 49 -15.35 -31.12 -32.46
CA PRO A 49 -15.41 -31.72 -31.12
C PRO A 49 -14.67 -30.91 -30.03
N THR A 50 -14.14 -29.72 -30.33
CA THR A 50 -13.36 -28.92 -29.38
C THR A 50 -14.21 -28.02 -28.50
N ILE A 51 -15.38 -27.54 -28.95
CA ILE A 51 -16.31 -26.71 -28.17
C ILE A 51 -17.49 -27.55 -27.67
N THR A 52 -17.68 -27.65 -26.35
CA THR A 52 -18.80 -28.41 -25.74
C THR A 52 -20.04 -27.58 -25.50
N LYS A 53 -19.91 -26.26 -25.39
CA LYS A 53 -21.00 -25.33 -25.13
C LYS A 53 -20.61 -23.94 -25.63
N PHE A 54 -21.53 -23.25 -26.29
CA PHE A 54 -21.32 -21.90 -26.81
C PHE A 54 -22.59 -21.07 -26.60
N GLN A 55 -22.52 -19.99 -25.82
CA GLN A 55 -23.69 -19.20 -25.44
C GLN A 55 -23.34 -17.73 -25.16
N VAL A 56 -24.30 -16.83 -25.40
CA VAL A 56 -24.24 -15.46 -24.87
C VAL A 56 -24.47 -15.55 -23.36
N LEU A 57 -23.55 -14.98 -22.57
CA LEU A 57 -23.70 -14.84 -21.11
C LEU A 57 -24.41 -13.55 -20.72
N TYR A 58 -24.21 -12.51 -21.52
CA TYR A 58 -24.74 -11.18 -21.28
C TYR A 58 -24.89 -10.41 -22.61
N PRO A 59 -25.99 -9.66 -22.81
CA PRO A 59 -27.26 -9.73 -22.08
C PRO A 59 -27.85 -11.15 -22.05
N ALA A 60 -28.71 -11.42 -21.06
CA ALA A 60 -29.57 -12.60 -21.01
C ALA A 60 -30.85 -12.37 -21.83
N ASP A 61 -31.61 -13.45 -22.08
CA ASP A 61 -32.81 -13.39 -22.92
C ASP A 61 -33.97 -12.70 -22.20
N GLY A 62 -34.40 -11.55 -22.73
CA GLY A 62 -35.44 -10.70 -22.17
C GLY A 62 -34.93 -9.47 -21.42
N ASP A 63 -33.61 -9.26 -21.35
CA ASP A 63 -33.01 -8.14 -20.62
C ASP A 63 -33.43 -6.77 -21.20
N VAL A 64 -33.42 -5.76 -20.34
CA VAL A 64 -33.65 -4.35 -20.68
C VAL A 64 -32.35 -3.61 -20.38
N GLU A 65 -31.86 -2.81 -21.32
CA GLU A 65 -30.49 -2.27 -21.29
C GLU A 65 -30.41 -0.84 -21.84
N THR A 66 -29.25 -0.20 -21.69
CA THR A 66 -28.94 1.11 -22.29
C THR A 66 -27.71 1.04 -23.21
N LEU A 67 -27.21 2.18 -23.71
CA LEU A 67 -26.01 2.24 -24.55
C LEU A 67 -24.79 2.78 -23.78
N PRO A 68 -23.57 2.29 -24.07
CA PRO A 68 -23.23 1.30 -25.09
C PRO A 68 -23.59 -0.15 -24.69
N LEU A 69 -24.06 -0.96 -25.63
CA LEU A 69 -24.53 -2.32 -25.37
C LEU A 69 -23.38 -3.33 -25.52
N GLU A 70 -22.99 -3.97 -24.42
CA GLU A 70 -21.91 -4.96 -24.36
C GLU A 70 -22.44 -6.40 -24.49
N PHE A 71 -21.74 -7.22 -25.27
CA PHE A 71 -21.96 -8.66 -25.38
C PHE A 71 -20.77 -9.45 -24.85
N ARG A 72 -21.06 -10.45 -24.01
CA ARG A 72 -20.10 -11.47 -23.53
C ARG A 72 -20.55 -12.85 -23.97
N VAL A 73 -19.60 -13.64 -24.47
CA VAL A 73 -19.88 -14.97 -25.04
C VAL A 73 -18.97 -15.99 -24.37
N ASP A 74 -19.55 -17.08 -23.89
CA ASP A 74 -18.86 -18.22 -23.28
C ASP A 74 -18.67 -19.34 -24.30
N ALA A 75 -17.54 -20.02 -24.18
CA ALA A 75 -17.12 -21.16 -24.99
C ALA A 75 -16.43 -22.18 -24.08
N GLU A 76 -17.19 -23.17 -23.59
CA GLU A 76 -16.58 -24.31 -22.88
C GLU A 76 -15.86 -25.20 -23.91
N VAL A 77 -14.62 -25.57 -23.63
CA VAL A 77 -13.77 -26.32 -24.57
C VAL A 77 -13.16 -27.56 -23.93
N THR A 78 -13.09 -28.66 -24.69
CA THR A 78 -12.47 -29.92 -24.24
C THR A 78 -10.96 -29.78 -24.03
N SER A 79 -10.30 -28.92 -24.80
CA SER A 79 -8.87 -28.63 -24.67
C SER A 79 -8.52 -27.24 -25.19
N VAL A 80 -8.10 -26.35 -24.29
CA VAL A 80 -7.62 -24.98 -24.62
C VAL A 80 -6.48 -25.00 -25.65
N LYS A 81 -5.64 -26.04 -25.66
CA LYS A 81 -4.53 -26.17 -26.62
C LYS A 81 -5.01 -26.50 -28.04
N GLN A 82 -6.00 -27.36 -28.18
CA GLN A 82 -6.59 -27.70 -29.49
C GLN A 82 -7.47 -26.56 -30.00
N PHE A 83 -8.30 -25.98 -29.13
CA PHE A 83 -9.10 -24.80 -29.44
C PHE A 83 -8.24 -23.66 -29.98
N LYS A 84 -7.15 -23.28 -29.30
CA LYS A 84 -6.21 -22.27 -29.82
C LYS A 84 -5.63 -22.68 -31.17
N ALA A 85 -5.14 -23.90 -31.32
CA ALA A 85 -4.57 -24.37 -32.59
C ALA A 85 -5.56 -24.40 -33.77
N HIS A 86 -6.87 -24.41 -33.52
CA HIS A 86 -7.92 -24.39 -34.56
C HIS A 86 -8.51 -22.99 -34.82
N TYR A 87 -8.52 -22.13 -33.79
CA TYR A 87 -9.24 -20.84 -33.77
C TYR A 87 -8.37 -19.59 -33.54
N GLU A 88 -7.03 -19.71 -33.49
CA GLU A 88 -6.11 -18.58 -33.26
C GLU A 88 -6.26 -17.43 -34.28
N ASP A 89 -6.65 -17.76 -35.52
CA ASP A 89 -6.89 -16.86 -36.65
C ASP A 89 -8.39 -16.60 -36.92
N LYS A 90 -9.27 -16.84 -35.94
CA LYS A 90 -10.73 -16.72 -36.09
C LYS A 90 -11.32 -15.58 -35.26
N LEU A 91 -12.44 -15.05 -35.74
CA LEU A 91 -13.15 -13.92 -35.15
C LEU A 91 -14.41 -14.40 -34.41
N LEU A 92 -14.64 -13.82 -33.24
CA LEU A 92 -15.94 -13.83 -32.59
C LEU A 92 -16.75 -12.64 -33.12
N CYS A 93 -17.98 -12.87 -33.55
CA CYS A 93 -18.90 -11.83 -34.01
C CYS A 93 -20.21 -11.90 -33.22
N VAL A 94 -20.83 -10.73 -33.02
CA VAL A 94 -22.24 -10.62 -32.62
C VAL A 94 -23.00 -9.88 -33.71
N GLU A 95 -24.22 -10.34 -33.98
CA GLU A 95 -25.15 -9.79 -34.95
C GLU A 95 -26.49 -9.48 -34.29
N LEU A 96 -26.97 -8.24 -34.48
CA LEU A 96 -28.25 -7.76 -33.98
C LEU A 96 -29.22 -7.56 -35.15
N ASN A 97 -30.43 -8.11 -35.03
CA ASN A 97 -31.50 -8.03 -36.03
C ASN A 97 -31.04 -8.38 -37.46
N GLY A 98 -30.08 -9.31 -37.59
CA GLY A 98 -29.51 -9.78 -38.87
C GLY A 98 -28.76 -8.71 -39.68
N THR A 99 -28.49 -7.53 -39.12
CA THR A 99 -28.06 -6.34 -39.88
C THR A 99 -26.86 -5.63 -39.26
N TRP A 100 -26.90 -5.35 -37.96
CA TRP A 100 -25.77 -4.74 -37.25
C TRP A 100 -24.82 -5.84 -36.81
N ARG A 101 -23.54 -5.77 -37.22
CA ARG A 101 -22.56 -6.82 -36.95
C ARG A 101 -21.22 -6.24 -36.53
N GLN A 102 -20.71 -6.70 -35.40
CA GLN A 102 -19.41 -6.32 -34.88
C GLN A 102 -18.62 -7.55 -34.45
N CYS A 103 -17.31 -7.53 -34.66
CA CYS A 103 -16.44 -8.69 -34.47
C CYS A 103 -15.13 -8.31 -33.80
N THR A 104 -14.60 -9.21 -32.98
CA THR A 104 -13.29 -9.11 -32.32
C THR A 104 -12.49 -10.41 -32.52
N PRO A 105 -11.16 -10.37 -32.40
CA PRO A 105 -10.36 -11.60 -32.27
C PRO A 105 -10.83 -12.39 -31.04
N LEU A 106 -10.84 -13.72 -31.11
CA LEU A 106 -11.25 -14.59 -29.98
C LEU A 106 -10.42 -14.40 -28.70
N SER A 107 -9.25 -13.76 -28.78
CA SER A 107 -8.46 -13.31 -27.62
C SER A 107 -9.06 -12.11 -26.87
N LYS A 108 -10.15 -11.51 -27.37
CA LYS A 108 -10.89 -10.39 -26.78
C LYS A 108 -12.40 -10.73 -26.76
N PRO A 109 -12.91 -11.37 -25.68
CA PRO A 109 -14.26 -11.95 -25.63
C PRO A 109 -15.40 -10.94 -25.38
N ILE A 110 -15.17 -9.65 -25.66
CA ILE A 110 -16.09 -8.54 -25.39
C ILE A 110 -16.35 -7.80 -26.71
N ILE A 111 -17.61 -7.64 -27.05
CA ILE A 111 -18.08 -6.90 -28.24
C ILE A 111 -19.02 -5.78 -27.78
N VAL A 112 -18.82 -4.54 -28.22
CA VAL A 112 -19.54 -3.36 -27.72
C VAL A 112 -20.16 -2.59 -28.88
N PHE A 113 -21.46 -2.36 -28.84
CA PHE A 113 -22.18 -1.50 -29.79
C PHE A 113 -22.42 -0.13 -29.16
N ASP A 114 -21.73 0.90 -29.63
CA ASP A 114 -21.81 2.25 -29.06
C ASP A 114 -23.04 3.05 -29.52
N ASP A 115 -23.40 2.95 -30.80
CA ASP A 115 -24.48 3.72 -31.44
C ASP A 115 -25.58 2.80 -31.99
N LEU A 116 -26.67 2.60 -31.24
CA LEU A 116 -27.90 1.96 -31.71
C LEU A 116 -29.12 2.87 -31.44
N GLN A 117 -30.29 2.51 -31.98
CA GLN A 117 -31.54 3.19 -31.64
C GLN A 117 -32.22 2.51 -30.44
N LEU A 118 -33.06 3.24 -29.70
CA LEU A 118 -33.91 2.65 -28.67
C LEU A 118 -34.94 1.69 -29.30
N GLY A 119 -35.16 0.54 -28.69
CA GLY A 119 -36.03 -0.52 -29.19
C GLY A 119 -35.50 -1.93 -28.91
N ASN A 120 -36.23 -2.94 -29.39
CA ASN A 120 -35.91 -4.34 -29.11
C ASN A 120 -35.03 -4.94 -30.21
N TYR A 121 -34.02 -5.70 -29.79
CA TYR A 121 -33.05 -6.37 -30.63
C TYR A 121 -33.02 -7.87 -30.34
N THR A 122 -32.80 -8.65 -31.38
CA THR A 122 -32.47 -10.07 -31.29
C THR A 122 -31.00 -10.24 -31.66
N ALA A 123 -30.20 -10.69 -30.71
CA ALA A 123 -28.78 -10.91 -30.83
C ALA A 123 -28.44 -12.39 -31.07
N ARG A 124 -27.36 -12.63 -31.81
CA ARG A 124 -26.67 -13.92 -31.89
C ARG A 124 -25.17 -13.72 -31.97
N ALA A 125 -24.43 -14.48 -31.18
CA ALA A 125 -22.98 -14.64 -31.32
C ALA A 125 -22.64 -15.82 -32.25
N PHE A 126 -21.57 -15.68 -33.05
CA PHE A 126 -21.01 -16.75 -33.88
C PHE A 126 -19.50 -16.60 -34.09
N ILE A 127 -18.83 -17.72 -34.41
CA ILE A 127 -17.39 -17.76 -34.76
C ILE A 127 -17.24 -17.82 -36.29
N THR A 128 -16.31 -17.05 -36.87
CA THR A 128 -16.14 -16.92 -38.34
C THR A 128 -14.68 -16.76 -38.77
N ASP A 129 -14.40 -16.95 -40.07
CA ASP A 129 -13.10 -16.67 -40.69
C ASP A 129 -12.89 -15.17 -40.95
N ASP A 130 -11.63 -14.74 -41.15
CA ASP A 130 -11.30 -13.33 -41.43
C ASP A 130 -12.04 -12.78 -42.67
N GLU A 131 -12.28 -13.62 -43.68
CA GLU A 131 -13.05 -13.26 -44.88
C GLU A 131 -14.58 -13.25 -44.64
N LYS A 132 -15.05 -13.64 -43.44
CA LYS A 132 -16.46 -13.69 -43.02
C LYS A 132 -17.35 -14.46 -44.01
N ARG A 133 -16.90 -15.65 -44.43
CA ARG A 133 -17.59 -16.54 -45.38
C ARG A 133 -18.28 -17.72 -44.69
N PHE A 134 -17.75 -18.19 -43.56
CA PHE A 134 -18.25 -19.39 -42.86
C PHE A 134 -18.61 -19.08 -41.40
N ARG A 135 -19.67 -19.72 -40.89
CA ARG A 135 -20.01 -19.69 -39.45
C ARG A 135 -19.67 -21.06 -38.87
N TYR A 136 -18.70 -21.12 -37.97
CA TYR A 136 -18.24 -22.39 -37.37
C TYR A 136 -19.16 -22.85 -36.24
N HIS A 137 -19.53 -21.92 -35.34
CA HIS A 137 -20.54 -22.12 -34.31
C HIS A 137 -21.43 -20.88 -34.20
N GLU A 138 -22.71 -21.07 -33.85
CA GLU A 138 -23.69 -20.00 -33.63
C GLU A 138 -24.50 -20.29 -32.36
N THR A 139 -24.79 -19.24 -31.59
CA THR A 139 -25.61 -19.29 -30.37
C THR A 139 -27.11 -19.28 -30.69
N ARG A 140 -27.96 -19.60 -29.70
CA ARG A 140 -29.39 -19.31 -29.80
C ARG A 140 -29.63 -17.79 -29.83
N SER A 141 -30.75 -17.38 -30.44
CA SER A 141 -31.23 -16.00 -30.33
C SER A 141 -31.40 -15.59 -28.87
N THR A 142 -30.91 -14.40 -28.53
CA THR A 142 -31.12 -13.71 -27.24
C THR A 142 -31.83 -12.39 -27.53
N THR A 143 -32.92 -12.09 -26.83
CA THR A 143 -33.66 -10.83 -26.97
C THR A 143 -33.20 -9.81 -25.93
N VAL A 144 -33.04 -8.55 -26.32
CA VAL A 144 -32.66 -7.44 -25.44
C VAL A 144 -33.39 -6.15 -25.84
N SER A 145 -33.81 -5.33 -24.89
CA SER A 145 -34.60 -4.12 -25.11
C SER A 145 -33.79 -2.87 -24.73
N ILE A 146 -33.31 -2.11 -25.70
CA ILE A 146 -32.55 -0.87 -25.43
C ILE A 146 -33.52 0.28 -25.15
N VAL A 147 -33.43 0.91 -23.99
CA VAL A 147 -34.32 1.99 -23.55
C VAL A 147 -33.53 3.25 -23.16
N SER A 148 -34.23 4.36 -22.93
CA SER A 148 -33.58 5.59 -22.45
C SER A 148 -33.10 5.43 -21.00
N GLU A 149 -32.09 6.21 -20.57
CA GLU A 149 -31.63 6.20 -19.17
C GLU A 149 -32.79 6.39 -18.17
N SER A 150 -33.74 7.29 -18.49
CA SER A 150 -34.92 7.55 -17.65
C SER A 150 -35.95 6.41 -17.62
N ASP A 151 -36.14 5.70 -18.73
CA ASP A 151 -37.07 4.56 -18.78
C ASP A 151 -36.47 3.33 -18.08
N PHE A 152 -35.15 3.16 -18.16
CA PHE A 152 -34.41 2.14 -17.42
C PHE A 152 -34.51 2.35 -15.91
N GLU A 153 -34.30 3.58 -15.44
CA GLU A 153 -34.45 3.93 -14.01
C GLU A 153 -35.86 3.64 -13.49
N ALA A 154 -36.90 3.85 -14.31
CA ALA A 154 -38.28 3.49 -13.96
C ALA A 154 -38.52 1.98 -13.89
N TYR A 155 -37.95 1.19 -14.80
CA TYR A 155 -38.03 -0.27 -14.80
C TYR A 155 -37.37 -0.88 -13.55
N VAL A 156 -36.15 -0.43 -13.21
CA VAL A 156 -35.41 -0.90 -12.03
C VAL A 156 -36.16 -0.59 -10.73
N ALA A 157 -36.73 0.61 -10.59
CA ALA A 157 -37.47 1.01 -9.39
C ALA A 157 -38.70 0.12 -9.10
N VAL A 158 -39.34 -0.45 -10.13
CA VAL A 158 -40.45 -1.41 -9.98
C VAL A 158 -39.96 -2.76 -9.46
N MET A 159 -38.77 -3.21 -9.89
CA MET A 159 -38.18 -4.48 -9.45
C MET A 159 -37.62 -4.39 -8.02
N GLU A 160 -36.96 -3.30 -7.65
CA GLU A 160 -36.51 -3.07 -6.27
C GLU A 160 -37.65 -3.12 -5.26
N LYS A 161 -38.79 -2.51 -5.59
CA LYS A 161 -39.96 -2.47 -4.72
C LYS A 161 -40.46 -3.87 -4.36
N HIS A 162 -40.35 -4.83 -5.27
CA HIS A 162 -40.79 -6.21 -5.05
C HIS A 162 -39.83 -7.02 -4.15
N SER A 163 -38.57 -6.58 -4.00
CA SER A 163 -37.54 -7.24 -3.18
C SER A 163 -37.54 -6.76 -1.73
N ARG A 164 -37.88 -5.48 -1.49
CA ARG A 164 -37.84 -4.85 -0.14
C ARG A 164 -38.88 -5.41 0.84
N ASP A 165 -39.96 -6.02 0.36
CA ASP A 165 -41.04 -6.56 1.20
C ASP A 165 -40.66 -7.85 1.96
N VAL A 166 -39.44 -8.39 1.78
CA VAL A 166 -39.08 -9.74 2.28
C VAL A 166 -38.13 -9.75 3.49
N HIS A 167 -37.15 -8.83 3.61
CA HIS A 167 -36.17 -8.83 4.72
C HIS A 167 -35.66 -7.40 5.07
N PRO A 168 -35.82 -6.90 6.32
CA PRO A 168 -35.29 -5.61 6.79
C PRO A 168 -33.85 -5.68 7.36
N GLU A 169 -33.17 -4.53 7.44
CA GLU A 169 -31.73 -4.35 7.74
C GLU A 169 -31.30 -4.52 9.22
N GLY A 170 -29.97 -4.45 9.46
CA GLY A 170 -29.22 -4.87 10.65
C GLY A 170 -29.51 -4.13 11.98
N GLU A 171 -29.06 -4.76 13.07
CA GLU A 171 -29.42 -4.47 14.45
C GLU A 171 -28.27 -4.87 15.40
N ASN A 172 -27.80 -3.93 16.24
CA ASN A 172 -26.76 -4.22 17.23
C ASN A 172 -27.33 -4.84 18.53
N ILE A 173 -26.47 -5.41 19.38
CA ILE A 173 -26.89 -6.13 20.60
C ILE A 173 -27.72 -5.27 21.58
N VAL A 174 -27.43 -3.97 21.65
CA VAL A 174 -28.13 -3.04 22.55
C VAL A 174 -29.49 -2.64 21.98
N GLU A 175 -29.59 -2.43 20.67
CA GLU A 175 -30.86 -2.21 19.97
C GLU A 175 -31.78 -3.41 20.05
N TRP A 176 -31.23 -4.62 19.80
CA TRP A 176 -31.94 -5.87 20.00
C TRP A 176 -32.47 -5.97 21.43
N PHE A 177 -31.62 -5.73 22.44
CA PHE A 177 -32.01 -5.73 23.85
C PHE A 177 -33.13 -4.72 24.15
N ARG A 178 -33.06 -3.50 23.61
CA ARG A 178 -34.11 -2.48 23.75
C ARG A 178 -35.43 -2.93 23.12
N LYS A 179 -35.42 -3.47 21.88
CA LYS A 179 -36.63 -4.02 21.23
C LYS A 179 -37.19 -5.23 21.95
N GLN A 180 -36.36 -6.14 22.46
CA GLN A 180 -36.82 -7.27 23.29
C GLN A 180 -37.46 -6.77 24.59
N LYS A 181 -36.89 -5.75 25.23
CA LYS A 181 -37.46 -5.13 26.42
C LYS A 181 -38.81 -4.46 26.13
N GLU A 182 -38.94 -3.71 25.04
CA GLU A 182 -40.23 -3.14 24.59
C GLU A 182 -41.25 -4.24 24.28
N THR A 183 -40.84 -5.33 23.64
CA THR A 183 -41.70 -6.48 23.33
C THR A 183 -42.13 -7.22 24.61
N GLN A 184 -41.26 -7.36 25.62
CA GLN A 184 -41.62 -7.91 26.93
C GLN A 184 -42.54 -6.97 27.71
N VAL A 185 -42.31 -5.65 27.68
CA VAL A 185 -43.18 -4.66 28.31
C VAL A 185 -44.57 -4.70 27.69
N ASN A 186 -44.68 -4.74 26.36
CA ASN A 186 -45.96 -4.85 25.66
C ASN A 186 -46.67 -6.18 25.98
N ARG A 187 -45.95 -7.32 25.98
CA ARG A 187 -46.52 -8.60 26.44
C ARG A 187 -46.98 -8.57 27.91
N SER A 188 -46.27 -7.84 28.78
CA SER A 188 -46.67 -7.69 30.19
C SER A 188 -47.88 -6.77 30.40
N LEU A 189 -48.18 -5.89 29.45
CA LEU A 189 -49.41 -5.09 29.40
C LEU A 189 -50.60 -5.89 28.83
N GLU A 190 -50.33 -6.92 28.01
CA GLU A 190 -51.36 -7.82 27.46
C GLU A 190 -51.63 -9.06 28.35
N SER A 191 -50.79 -9.36 29.34
CA SER A 191 -50.87 -10.60 30.13
C SER A 191 -51.64 -10.53 31.45
N ASP A 192 -52.54 -9.56 31.65
CA ASP A 192 -53.47 -9.56 32.81
C ASP A 192 -54.68 -10.51 32.63
N ALA A 193 -54.46 -11.59 31.87
CA ALA A 193 -55.46 -12.61 31.55
C ALA A 193 -54.87 -14.02 31.58
N GLY A 194 -54.98 -14.69 32.74
CA GLY A 194 -55.16 -16.15 32.78
C GLY A 194 -53.93 -17.05 32.64
N VAL A 195 -53.08 -17.06 33.68
CA VAL A 195 -52.39 -18.24 34.26
C VAL A 195 -52.18 -19.48 33.36
N LYS A 196 -50.90 -19.79 33.06
CA LYS A 196 -50.24 -21.01 33.58
C LYS A 196 -48.73 -20.99 33.39
N ALA A 197 -47.99 -21.14 34.49
CA ALA A 197 -46.60 -21.54 34.44
C ALA A 197 -46.48 -22.98 33.90
N ILE A 198 -45.50 -23.21 33.04
CA ILE A 198 -44.94 -24.55 32.82
C ILE A 198 -43.47 -24.48 33.22
N ASP A 199 -43.24 -24.88 34.47
CA ASP A 199 -41.95 -25.32 34.95
C ASP A 199 -41.58 -26.66 34.29
N GLY A 200 -40.28 -26.93 34.15
CA GLY A 200 -39.75 -28.22 33.72
C GLY A 200 -39.45 -28.37 32.22
N TYR A 201 -38.18 -28.24 31.87
CA TYR A 201 -37.48 -29.29 31.08
C TYR A 201 -35.97 -29.39 31.39
N LEU A 202 -35.55 -29.08 32.63
CA LEU A 202 -34.30 -29.62 33.19
C LEU A 202 -34.53 -31.06 33.70
N SER A 203 -34.80 -31.98 32.79
CA SER A 203 -34.47 -33.42 32.91
C SER A 203 -34.94 -34.19 31.67
N GLY A 204 -34.16 -35.20 31.27
CA GLY A 204 -34.66 -36.26 30.41
C GLY A 204 -34.44 -36.11 28.90
N ARG A 205 -33.16 -36.16 28.45
CA ARG A 205 -32.81 -36.91 27.23
C ARG A 205 -31.36 -37.40 27.20
N MET A 206 -31.02 -38.28 28.14
CA MET A 206 -30.11 -39.38 27.79
C MET A 206 -30.83 -40.23 26.74
N ASN A 207 -30.47 -40.07 25.46
CA ASN A 207 -30.87 -41.00 24.41
C ASN A 207 -29.81 -41.04 23.30
N SER A 208 -28.70 -41.72 23.59
CA SER A 208 -27.74 -42.36 22.69
C SER A 208 -27.54 -41.82 21.25
N SER A 209 -27.33 -40.51 21.08
CA SER A 209 -26.57 -39.97 19.94
C SER A 209 -25.34 -39.27 20.50
N THR A 210 -24.17 -39.89 20.35
CA THR A 210 -22.88 -39.23 20.59
C THR A 210 -22.70 -38.13 19.56
N ASP A 211 -22.52 -36.88 20.01
CA ASP A 211 -22.28 -35.75 19.10
C ASP A 211 -21.03 -35.99 18.26
N ILE A 212 -21.15 -36.00 16.93
CA ILE A 212 -20.04 -36.26 15.99
C ILE A 212 -19.06 -35.09 15.91
N LEU A 213 -19.53 -33.87 16.16
CA LEU A 213 -18.74 -32.65 16.01
C LEU A 213 -19.20 -31.55 16.96
N VAL A 214 -18.25 -30.92 17.66
CA VAL A 214 -18.48 -29.66 18.39
C VAL A 214 -17.70 -28.53 17.72
N ILE A 215 -18.39 -27.45 17.37
CA ILE A 215 -17.85 -26.29 16.65
C ILE A 215 -17.78 -25.10 17.60
N GLY A 216 -16.60 -24.50 17.71
CA GLY A 216 -16.35 -23.26 18.43
C GLY A 216 -16.10 -22.11 17.47
N VAL A 217 -17.00 -21.13 17.45
CA VAL A 217 -16.95 -19.94 16.61
C VAL A 217 -16.38 -18.79 17.42
N LYS A 218 -15.12 -18.41 17.18
CA LYS A 218 -14.48 -17.23 17.79
C LYS A 218 -15.26 -15.98 17.38
N THR A 219 -15.62 -15.15 18.35
CA THR A 219 -16.38 -13.91 18.12
C THR A 219 -15.95 -12.82 19.10
N ALA A 220 -16.20 -11.57 18.74
CA ALA A 220 -16.20 -10.44 19.67
C ALA A 220 -17.62 -10.21 20.22
N VAL A 221 -17.79 -10.24 21.53
CA VAL A 221 -19.07 -10.34 22.23
C VAL A 221 -19.95 -9.12 21.97
N VAL A 222 -19.45 -7.90 22.15
CA VAL A 222 -20.26 -6.69 21.96
C VAL A 222 -20.49 -6.38 20.47
N GLU A 223 -19.52 -6.80 19.65
CA GLU A 223 -19.19 -6.12 18.40
C GLU A 223 -19.75 -6.88 17.20
N ASN A 224 -19.64 -8.21 17.23
CA ASN A 224 -19.98 -9.10 16.11
C ASN A 224 -21.36 -9.76 16.29
N PHE A 225 -22.28 -9.09 16.99
CA PHE A 225 -23.64 -9.61 17.23
C PHE A 225 -24.38 -9.95 15.92
N GLU A 226 -24.27 -9.13 14.89
CA GLU A 226 -24.91 -9.39 13.59
C GLU A 226 -24.37 -10.63 12.89
N LEU A 227 -23.06 -10.90 12.99
CA LEU A 227 -22.44 -12.12 12.46
C LEU A 227 -22.98 -13.35 13.20
N ARG A 228 -23.10 -13.29 14.53
CA ARG A 228 -23.76 -14.36 15.31
C ARG A 228 -25.21 -14.57 14.89
N GLN A 229 -25.98 -13.50 14.71
CA GLN A 229 -27.37 -13.61 14.23
C GLN A 229 -27.46 -14.18 12.81
N ALA A 230 -26.56 -13.80 11.90
CA ALA A 230 -26.51 -14.38 10.56
C ALA A 230 -26.19 -15.89 10.61
N ILE A 231 -25.23 -16.32 11.44
CA ILE A 231 -24.90 -17.74 11.65
C ILE A 231 -26.11 -18.51 12.21
N ARG A 232 -26.74 -18.01 13.28
CA ARG A 232 -27.94 -18.61 13.90
C ARG A 232 -29.13 -18.70 12.95
N GLN A 233 -29.27 -17.76 12.02
CA GLN A 233 -30.36 -17.71 11.05
C GLN A 233 -30.03 -18.45 9.74
N THR A 234 -28.88 -19.14 9.67
CA THR A 234 -28.42 -19.85 8.47
C THR A 234 -27.89 -21.25 8.79
N TRP A 235 -26.58 -21.47 8.68
CA TRP A 235 -25.97 -22.79 8.78
C TRP A 235 -25.89 -23.37 10.20
N ALA A 236 -26.06 -22.54 11.23
CA ALA A 236 -26.23 -22.98 12.62
C ALA A 236 -27.69 -22.89 13.10
N SER A 237 -28.66 -22.67 12.19
CA SER A 237 -30.08 -22.68 12.55
C SER A 237 -30.54 -24.07 13.02
N THR A 238 -31.48 -24.10 13.96
CA THR A 238 -32.04 -25.35 14.52
C THR A 238 -32.69 -26.27 13.49
N ASP A 239 -33.08 -25.71 12.34
CA ASP A 239 -33.79 -26.42 11.28
C ASP A 239 -32.84 -27.11 10.30
N VAL A 240 -31.60 -26.62 10.18
CA VAL A 240 -30.60 -27.11 9.22
C VAL A 240 -29.42 -27.82 9.91
N LEU A 241 -29.06 -27.42 11.14
CA LEU A 241 -27.95 -28.01 11.88
C LEU A 241 -28.24 -29.48 12.25
N PRO A 242 -27.35 -30.44 11.93
CA PRO A 242 -27.55 -31.84 12.32
C PRO A 242 -27.59 -32.00 13.85
N ARG A 243 -28.46 -32.89 14.34
CA ARG A 243 -28.72 -33.05 15.80
C ARG A 243 -27.50 -33.50 16.62
N ASP A 244 -26.55 -34.17 15.97
CA ASP A 244 -25.28 -34.64 16.51
C ASP A 244 -24.13 -33.62 16.29
N VAL A 245 -24.42 -32.42 15.81
CA VAL A 245 -23.49 -31.28 15.79
C VAL A 245 -23.90 -30.29 16.87
N LYS A 246 -22.92 -29.61 17.47
CA LYS A 246 -23.12 -28.50 18.41
C LYS A 246 -22.30 -27.30 17.96
N VAL A 247 -22.85 -26.09 18.08
CA VAL A 247 -22.19 -24.82 17.74
C VAL A 247 -22.22 -23.93 18.97
N PHE A 248 -21.07 -23.36 19.32
CA PHE A 248 -20.92 -22.41 20.42
C PHE A 248 -20.13 -21.18 19.95
N PHE A 249 -20.57 -19.99 20.38
CA PHE A 249 -19.82 -18.76 20.20
C PHE A 249 -18.83 -18.58 21.35
N ILE A 250 -17.53 -18.51 21.03
CA ILE A 250 -16.45 -18.36 21.98
C ILE A 250 -16.19 -16.87 22.22
N GLY A 251 -16.90 -16.32 23.21
CA GLY A 251 -16.85 -14.91 23.57
C GLY A 251 -15.70 -14.53 24.50
N CYS A 252 -15.50 -15.27 25.60
CA CYS A 252 -14.73 -14.81 26.78
C CYS A 252 -15.39 -13.59 27.48
N VAL A 253 -14.79 -13.06 28.55
CA VAL A 253 -15.34 -11.92 29.31
C VAL A 253 -14.94 -10.59 28.65
N PRO A 254 -15.88 -9.71 28.23
CA PRO A 254 -15.54 -8.45 27.59
C PRO A 254 -15.00 -7.39 28.55
N GLN A 255 -13.96 -6.67 28.10
CA GLN A 255 -13.35 -5.55 28.81
C GLN A 255 -14.22 -4.29 28.67
N LEU A 256 -15.09 -4.03 29.65
CA LEU A 256 -16.00 -2.86 29.65
C LEU A 256 -15.54 -1.74 30.60
N ASP A 257 -14.31 -1.79 31.11
CA ASP A 257 -13.83 -0.90 32.17
C ASP A 257 -13.60 0.55 31.76
N ALA A 258 -13.40 0.81 30.46
CA ALA A 258 -13.29 2.15 29.90
C ALA A 258 -14.65 2.86 29.68
N LEU A 259 -15.77 2.12 29.77
CA LEU A 259 -17.11 2.66 29.51
C LEU A 259 -17.74 3.27 30.76
N GLU A 260 -18.63 4.24 30.56
CA GLU A 260 -19.42 4.84 31.63
C GLU A 260 -20.31 3.79 32.31
N THR A 261 -20.57 4.00 33.61
CA THR A 261 -21.28 3.02 34.45
C THR A 261 -22.67 2.66 33.90
N GLU A 262 -23.37 3.59 33.26
CA GLU A 262 -24.72 3.34 32.74
C GLU A 262 -24.70 2.50 31.46
N GLU A 263 -23.83 2.85 30.50
CA GLU A 263 -23.59 2.11 29.26
C GLU A 263 -23.07 0.68 29.52
N ARG A 264 -22.07 0.55 30.41
CA ARG A 264 -21.54 -0.74 30.88
C ARG A 264 -22.66 -1.65 31.40
N ASN A 265 -23.56 -1.10 32.23
CA ASN A 265 -24.68 -1.83 32.80
C ASN A 265 -25.74 -2.23 31.75
N GLU A 266 -25.91 -1.45 30.67
CA GLU A 266 -26.82 -1.80 29.58
C GLU A 266 -26.24 -2.92 28.71
N ILE A 267 -24.96 -2.82 28.33
CA ILE A 267 -24.25 -3.85 27.54
C ILE A 267 -24.21 -5.19 28.31
N GLN A 268 -23.89 -5.18 29.60
CA GLN A 268 -23.91 -6.40 30.42
C GLN A 268 -25.30 -7.07 30.44
N LYS A 269 -26.38 -6.29 30.51
CA LYS A 269 -27.76 -6.82 30.46
C LYS A 269 -28.12 -7.36 29.07
N ALA A 270 -27.65 -6.70 28.01
CA ALA A 270 -27.84 -7.16 26.63
C ALA A 270 -27.15 -8.52 26.40
N ILE A 271 -25.90 -8.68 26.85
CA ILE A 271 -25.16 -9.95 26.80
C ILE A 271 -25.87 -11.05 27.61
N MET A 272 -26.28 -10.76 28.85
CA MET A 272 -27.03 -11.74 29.67
C MET A 272 -28.35 -12.16 28.99
N MET A 273 -29.07 -11.23 28.35
CA MET A 273 -30.29 -11.55 27.62
C MET A 273 -30.00 -12.39 26.37
N GLU A 274 -28.92 -12.14 25.63
CA GLU A 274 -28.50 -12.96 24.50
C GLU A 274 -28.19 -14.40 24.97
N LYS A 275 -27.35 -14.54 26.01
CA LYS A 275 -27.02 -15.84 26.61
C LYS A 275 -28.28 -16.60 27.04
N GLN A 276 -29.22 -15.94 27.71
CA GLN A 276 -30.48 -16.55 28.13
C GLN A 276 -31.38 -16.93 26.94
N THR A 277 -31.36 -16.17 25.86
CA THR A 277 -32.22 -16.41 24.69
C THR A 277 -31.75 -17.56 23.82
N TYR A 278 -30.44 -17.67 23.58
CA TYR A 278 -29.88 -18.61 22.61
C TYR A 278 -29.11 -19.78 23.25
N GLY A 279 -28.55 -19.61 24.45
CA GLY A 279 -27.83 -20.67 25.18
C GLY A 279 -26.52 -21.16 24.54
N ASP A 280 -26.02 -20.46 23.52
CA ASP A 280 -24.88 -20.85 22.67
C ASP A 280 -23.64 -19.95 22.84
N LEU A 281 -23.76 -18.82 23.56
CA LEU A 281 -22.69 -17.85 23.78
C LEU A 281 -21.96 -18.12 25.11
N LEU A 282 -20.67 -18.45 25.01
CA LEU A 282 -19.77 -18.72 26.15
C LEU A 282 -18.95 -17.47 26.48
N THR A 283 -19.05 -16.97 27.71
CA THR A 283 -18.33 -15.79 28.20
C THR A 283 -17.57 -16.11 29.48
N ASP A 284 -18.25 -16.07 30.63
CA ASP A 284 -17.74 -16.33 31.97
C ASP A 284 -17.54 -17.83 32.27
N GLU A 285 -18.05 -18.71 31.40
CA GLU A 285 -17.68 -20.13 31.36
C GLU A 285 -16.22 -20.36 30.91
N LEU A 286 -15.57 -19.33 30.36
CA LEU A 286 -14.22 -19.39 29.81
C LEU A 286 -13.32 -18.40 30.56
N ASP A 287 -12.25 -18.91 31.17
CA ASP A 287 -11.27 -18.13 31.94
C ASP A 287 -10.28 -17.40 31.01
N CYS A 288 -10.80 -16.41 30.30
CA CYS A 288 -10.14 -15.59 29.28
C CYS A 288 -10.81 -14.23 29.14
N GLU A 289 -10.11 -13.28 28.53
CA GLU A 289 -10.63 -11.96 28.20
C GLU A 289 -11.03 -11.91 26.72
N ASP A 290 -12.13 -11.21 26.41
CA ASP A 290 -12.51 -10.94 25.02
C ASP A 290 -11.63 -9.82 24.45
N SER A 291 -10.41 -10.20 24.07
CA SER A 291 -9.48 -9.31 23.40
C SER A 291 -8.74 -10.06 22.28
N TYR A 292 -8.32 -9.31 21.27
CA TYR A 292 -7.50 -9.88 20.19
C TYR A 292 -6.16 -10.44 20.70
N ALA A 293 -5.60 -9.86 21.77
CA ALA A 293 -4.36 -10.31 22.38
C ALA A 293 -4.50 -11.69 23.07
N ASP A 294 -5.68 -12.03 23.59
CA ASP A 294 -5.94 -13.26 24.34
C ASP A 294 -6.54 -14.40 23.48
N LEU A 295 -6.58 -14.26 22.15
CA LEU A 295 -7.10 -15.29 21.23
C LEU A 295 -6.53 -16.69 21.47
N THR A 296 -5.23 -16.77 21.77
CA THR A 296 -4.57 -18.06 22.04
C THR A 296 -5.08 -18.72 23.33
N ASN A 297 -5.51 -17.94 24.33
CA ASN A 297 -6.13 -18.43 25.55
C ASN A 297 -7.63 -18.76 25.32
N LYS A 298 -8.35 -17.92 24.58
CA LYS A 298 -9.73 -18.17 24.11
C LYS A 298 -9.87 -19.57 23.49
N VAL A 299 -8.93 -19.97 22.63
CA VAL A 299 -8.89 -21.34 22.07
C VAL A 299 -8.63 -22.41 23.14
N LYS A 300 -7.67 -22.21 24.06
CA LYS A 300 -7.40 -23.19 25.15
C LYS A 300 -8.61 -23.41 26.05
N GLN A 301 -9.29 -22.35 26.46
CA GLN A 301 -10.43 -22.46 27.36
C GLN A 301 -11.59 -23.16 26.67
N PHE A 302 -11.82 -22.91 25.38
CA PHE A 302 -12.76 -23.71 24.60
C PHE A 302 -12.36 -25.19 24.52
N MET A 303 -11.08 -25.53 24.32
CA MET A 303 -10.63 -26.93 24.38
C MET A 303 -10.89 -27.57 25.75
N ARG A 304 -10.69 -26.84 26.86
CA ARG A 304 -11.04 -27.31 28.21
C ARG A 304 -12.55 -27.56 28.33
N PHE A 305 -13.38 -26.61 27.90
CA PHE A 305 -14.84 -26.72 27.89
C PHE A 305 -15.32 -27.93 27.09
N VAL A 306 -14.88 -28.11 25.84
CA VAL A 306 -15.32 -29.22 24.98
C VAL A 306 -14.89 -30.58 25.55
N VAL A 307 -13.68 -30.67 26.10
CA VAL A 307 -13.18 -31.92 26.71
C VAL A 307 -13.95 -32.29 27.98
N GLN A 308 -14.48 -31.32 28.72
CA GLN A 308 -15.28 -31.54 29.92
C GLN A 308 -16.77 -31.82 29.60
N SER A 309 -17.37 -31.00 28.73
CA SER A 309 -18.81 -31.02 28.42
C SER A 309 -19.18 -32.07 27.36
N TYR A 310 -18.30 -32.34 26.40
CA TYR A 310 -18.54 -33.24 25.27
C TYR A 310 -17.47 -34.35 25.14
N PRO A 311 -17.12 -35.08 26.23
CA PRO A 311 -15.97 -35.98 26.24
C PRO A 311 -16.01 -37.12 25.23
N GLN A 312 -17.19 -37.43 24.67
CA GLN A 312 -17.42 -38.51 23.69
C GLN A 312 -17.44 -38.04 22.23
N THR A 313 -17.30 -36.73 21.94
CA THR A 313 -17.20 -36.30 20.55
C THR A 313 -15.86 -36.73 19.95
N PRO A 314 -15.81 -37.25 18.70
CA PRO A 314 -14.54 -37.59 18.06
C PRO A 314 -13.83 -36.37 17.44
N PHE A 315 -14.56 -35.30 17.09
CA PHE A 315 -14.01 -34.15 16.38
C PHE A 315 -14.43 -32.80 16.98
N VAL A 316 -13.51 -31.83 16.90
CA VAL A 316 -13.70 -30.44 17.35
C VAL A 316 -13.28 -29.51 16.22
N MET A 317 -14.12 -28.55 15.86
CA MET A 317 -13.80 -27.52 14.86
C MET A 317 -13.67 -26.16 15.54
N ILE A 318 -12.70 -25.36 15.10
CA ILE A 318 -12.60 -23.93 15.41
C ILE A 318 -12.88 -23.15 14.13
N ALA A 319 -13.60 -22.05 14.26
CA ALA A 319 -13.96 -21.13 13.17
C ALA A 319 -13.89 -19.66 13.63
N ASP A 320 -13.77 -18.73 12.69
CA ASP A 320 -14.14 -17.33 12.91
C ASP A 320 -15.67 -17.15 12.73
N ASP A 321 -16.25 -16.05 13.20
CA ASP A 321 -17.67 -15.71 13.04
C ASP A 321 -18.05 -15.15 11.66
N ASN A 322 -17.08 -14.96 10.77
CA ASN A 322 -17.29 -14.54 9.38
C ASN A 322 -17.26 -15.72 8.38
N ILE A 323 -17.74 -16.90 8.73
CA ILE A 323 -17.75 -18.07 7.82
C ILE A 323 -19.17 -18.52 7.41
N TYR A 324 -19.27 -19.19 6.26
CA TYR A 324 -20.38 -20.10 5.97
C TYR A 324 -19.87 -21.54 5.90
N LEU A 325 -20.61 -22.46 6.53
CA LEU A 325 -20.27 -23.87 6.66
C LEU A 325 -21.43 -24.76 6.17
N ARG A 326 -21.15 -25.72 5.29
CA ARG A 326 -22.07 -26.83 4.97
C ARG A 326 -21.96 -27.91 6.05
N ALA A 327 -22.47 -27.61 7.24
CA ALA A 327 -22.33 -28.42 8.46
C ALA A 327 -22.96 -29.82 8.32
N ASP A 328 -24.03 -29.93 7.53
CA ASP A 328 -24.67 -31.18 7.11
C ASP A 328 -23.70 -32.11 6.37
N ARG A 329 -22.98 -31.57 5.37
CA ARG A 329 -22.02 -32.31 4.56
C ARG A 329 -20.75 -32.63 5.35
N LEU A 330 -20.23 -31.68 6.13
CA LEU A 330 -19.08 -31.92 7.00
C LEU A 330 -19.38 -33.05 8.00
N ALA A 331 -20.54 -33.04 8.67
CA ALA A 331 -20.93 -34.13 9.55
C ALA A 331 -21.11 -35.46 8.78
N ALA A 332 -21.65 -35.45 7.57
CA ALA A 332 -21.77 -36.65 6.73
C ALA A 332 -20.42 -37.24 6.30
N ASP A 333 -19.40 -36.41 6.10
CA ASP A 333 -18.04 -36.87 5.78
C ASP A 333 -17.28 -37.32 7.03
N LEU A 334 -17.44 -36.64 8.17
CA LEU A 334 -16.83 -37.06 9.44
C LEU A 334 -17.36 -38.41 9.95
N ARG A 335 -18.65 -38.74 9.71
CA ARG A 335 -19.18 -40.09 9.99
C ARG A 335 -18.55 -41.21 9.13
N LYS A 336 -17.77 -40.87 8.10
CA LYS A 336 -17.02 -41.82 7.25
C LYS A 336 -15.51 -41.77 7.52
N GLU A 337 -15.03 -40.77 8.25
CA GLU A 337 -13.61 -40.66 8.60
C GLU A 337 -13.24 -41.79 9.56
N THR A 338 -12.16 -42.50 9.26
CA THR A 338 -11.67 -43.65 10.05
C THR A 338 -10.56 -43.25 11.01
N ARG A 339 -10.03 -42.03 10.86
CA ARG A 339 -8.98 -41.43 11.68
C ARG A 339 -9.57 -40.54 12.77
N GLU A 340 -10.13 -41.16 13.81
CA GLU A 340 -10.64 -40.47 15.00
C GLU A 340 -9.54 -39.89 15.93
N GLN A 341 -8.27 -40.04 15.56
CA GLN A 341 -7.11 -39.62 16.36
C GLN A 341 -6.03 -38.98 15.48
N ARG A 342 -5.23 -38.09 16.08
CA ARG A 342 -4.10 -37.38 15.44
C ARG A 342 -4.45 -36.62 14.15
N LEU A 343 -5.71 -36.20 14.02
CA LEU A 343 -6.20 -35.43 12.88
C LEU A 343 -6.07 -33.93 13.19
N TYR A 344 -5.44 -33.19 12.27
CA TYR A 344 -5.41 -31.73 12.25
C TYR A 344 -5.54 -31.29 10.80
N LEU A 345 -6.70 -30.76 10.42
CA LEU A 345 -7.05 -30.42 9.04
C LEU A 345 -7.38 -28.93 8.90
N GLY A 346 -6.94 -28.32 7.80
CA GLY A 346 -7.41 -26.99 7.42
C GLY A 346 -6.77 -26.45 6.14
N GLN A 347 -6.85 -25.13 5.95
CA GLN A 347 -6.19 -24.44 4.83
C GLN A 347 -4.73 -24.15 5.18
N VAL A 348 -3.77 -24.73 4.45
CA VAL A 348 -2.32 -24.59 4.73
C VAL A 348 -1.65 -23.69 3.69
N TRP A 349 -1.13 -22.54 4.14
CA TRP A 349 -0.60 -21.49 3.25
C TRP A 349 0.74 -21.83 2.59
N ASP A 350 1.64 -22.50 3.31
CA ASP A 350 2.98 -22.88 2.78
C ASP A 350 2.88 -23.64 1.45
N ASN A 351 1.88 -24.50 1.33
CA ASN A 351 1.63 -25.32 0.14
C ASN A 351 0.84 -24.59 -0.95
N LEU A 352 0.14 -23.50 -0.63
CA LEU A 352 -0.63 -22.70 -1.58
C LEU A 352 0.20 -21.57 -2.21
N LEU A 353 1.14 -21.00 -1.44
CA LEU A 353 1.98 -19.87 -1.86
C LEU A 353 3.42 -20.29 -2.17
N ALA A 354 3.74 -21.58 -2.08
CA ALA A 354 5.08 -22.16 -2.29
C ALA A 354 6.20 -21.48 -1.48
N ARG A 355 5.86 -20.89 -0.33
CA ARG A 355 6.77 -20.14 0.55
C ARG A 355 6.35 -20.31 2.01
N LYS A 356 7.33 -20.41 2.91
CA LYS A 356 7.08 -20.39 4.36
C LYS A 356 6.59 -19.01 4.81
N GLN A 357 5.81 -18.97 5.88
CA GLN A 357 5.41 -17.72 6.54
C GLN A 357 6.44 -17.29 7.60
N ALA A 358 6.76 -16.00 7.65
CA ALA A 358 7.65 -15.41 8.64
C ALA A 358 6.85 -14.67 9.74
N PRO A 359 7.32 -14.64 11.00
CA PRO A 359 6.74 -13.79 12.03
C PRO A 359 6.86 -12.31 11.68
N VAL A 360 5.80 -11.54 11.94
CA VAL A 360 5.81 -10.08 11.72
C VAL A 360 6.58 -9.41 12.87
N ARG A 361 7.75 -8.84 12.57
CA ARG A 361 8.60 -8.17 13.57
C ARG A 361 8.32 -6.68 13.77
N ASP A 362 7.44 -6.11 12.96
CA ASP A 362 7.03 -4.70 13.06
C ASP A 362 5.98 -4.54 14.18
N VAL A 363 6.37 -3.85 15.27
CA VAL A 363 5.55 -3.57 16.46
C VAL A 363 4.25 -2.83 16.17
N THR A 364 4.12 -2.18 15.00
CA THR A 364 2.91 -1.46 14.59
C THR A 364 1.84 -2.35 13.95
N LYS A 365 2.13 -3.65 13.75
CA LYS A 365 1.23 -4.59 13.05
C LYS A 365 0.46 -5.46 14.04
N ARG A 366 -0.81 -5.70 13.71
CA ARG A 366 -1.75 -6.55 14.48
C ARG A 366 -1.21 -7.95 14.80
N TYR A 367 -0.41 -8.54 13.91
CA TYR A 367 0.16 -9.88 14.06
C TYR A 367 1.62 -9.88 14.57
N TYR A 368 2.04 -8.81 15.28
CA TYR A 368 3.40 -8.68 15.80
C TYR A 368 3.79 -9.83 16.72
N VAL A 369 4.98 -10.40 16.50
CA VAL A 369 5.60 -11.42 17.34
C VAL A 369 7.07 -11.08 17.57
N SER A 370 7.46 -10.85 18.83
CA SER A 370 8.84 -10.55 19.20
C SER A 370 9.78 -11.74 18.97
N GLU A 371 11.07 -11.47 18.75
CA GLU A 371 12.10 -12.51 18.66
C GLU A 371 12.23 -13.29 19.98
N ASP A 372 12.07 -12.63 21.13
CA ASP A 372 12.04 -13.29 22.45
C ASP A 372 10.89 -14.32 22.58
N THR A 373 9.75 -14.06 21.94
CA THR A 373 8.58 -14.97 21.97
C THR A 373 8.73 -16.10 20.98
N TYR A 374 9.28 -15.81 19.80
CA TYR A 374 9.55 -16.79 18.75
C TYR A 374 10.84 -16.44 17.99
N PRO A 375 11.98 -17.09 18.28
CA PRO A 375 13.28 -16.69 17.76
C PRO A 375 13.61 -17.25 16.36
N LEU A 376 12.72 -18.05 15.76
CA LEU A 376 12.95 -18.64 14.44
C LEU A 376 12.43 -17.74 13.32
N ASP A 377 13.12 -17.74 12.17
CA ASP A 377 12.78 -16.91 11.00
C ASP A 377 11.46 -17.30 10.31
N TRP A 378 10.98 -18.53 10.53
CA TRP A 378 9.86 -19.12 9.81
C TRP A 378 8.99 -19.95 10.74
N TYR A 379 7.67 -19.83 10.60
CA TYR A 379 6.71 -20.72 11.23
C TYR A 379 6.75 -22.13 10.60
N PRO A 380 6.38 -23.18 11.36
CA PRO A 380 6.05 -24.47 10.75
C PRO A 380 4.72 -24.37 9.99
N PRO A 381 4.39 -25.33 9.10
CA PRO A 381 3.07 -25.39 8.48
C PRO A 381 1.94 -25.46 9.53
N PHE A 382 0.95 -24.58 9.40
CA PHE A 382 -0.22 -24.49 10.27
C PHE A 382 -1.52 -24.41 9.44
N ALA A 383 -2.66 -24.74 10.05
CA ALA A 383 -3.98 -24.51 9.46
C ALA A 383 -4.41 -23.07 9.74
N PHE A 384 -4.78 -22.31 8.73
CA PHE A 384 -5.14 -20.91 8.86
C PHE A 384 -6.34 -20.68 9.80
N GLY A 385 -6.25 -19.68 10.67
CA GLY A 385 -7.12 -19.51 11.83
C GLY A 385 -8.62 -19.34 11.61
N SER A 386 -9.08 -19.08 10.39
CA SER A 386 -10.52 -18.91 10.11
C SER A 386 -11.33 -20.19 10.08
N HIS A 387 -10.71 -21.36 9.84
CA HIS A 387 -11.35 -22.66 10.04
C HIS A 387 -10.33 -23.81 10.08
N TYR A 388 -10.39 -24.60 11.15
CA TYR A 388 -9.62 -25.83 11.26
C TYR A 388 -10.33 -26.88 12.11
N LEU A 389 -10.04 -28.14 11.82
CA LEU A 389 -10.63 -29.31 12.47
C LEU A 389 -9.54 -30.10 13.20
N LEU A 390 -9.88 -30.58 14.39
CA LEU A 390 -9.05 -31.41 15.25
C LEU A 390 -9.79 -32.70 15.63
N SER A 391 -9.06 -33.80 15.78
CA SER A 391 -9.56 -34.95 16.54
C SER A 391 -9.55 -34.66 18.05
N MET A 392 -10.40 -35.38 18.79
CA MET A 392 -10.58 -35.14 20.22
C MET A 392 -9.35 -35.48 21.07
N ASP A 393 -8.44 -36.34 20.62
CA ASP A 393 -7.15 -36.55 21.30
C ASP A 393 -6.24 -35.32 21.23
N CYS A 394 -6.24 -34.58 20.13
CA CYS A 394 -5.57 -33.29 19.98
C CYS A 394 -6.18 -32.24 20.94
N ALA A 395 -7.51 -32.14 21.00
CA ALA A 395 -8.20 -31.25 21.95
C ALA A 395 -7.90 -31.61 23.42
N ARG A 396 -7.97 -32.91 23.77
CA ARG A 396 -7.58 -33.43 25.10
C ARG A 396 -6.12 -33.14 25.44
N PHE A 397 -5.20 -33.24 24.47
CA PHE A 397 -3.79 -32.90 24.68
C PHE A 397 -3.62 -31.42 25.03
N ILE A 398 -4.26 -30.52 24.26
CA ILE A 398 -4.20 -29.06 24.51
C ILE A 398 -4.83 -28.74 25.87
N ALA A 399 -6.04 -29.24 26.15
CA ALA A 399 -6.74 -29.01 27.41
C ALA A 399 -5.97 -29.50 28.64
N LYS A 400 -5.36 -30.70 28.56
CA LYS A 400 -4.57 -31.29 29.65
C LYS A 400 -3.26 -30.55 29.94
N ASN A 401 -2.69 -29.88 28.94
CA ASN A 401 -1.40 -29.20 29.05
C ASN A 401 -1.52 -27.66 28.94
N SER A 402 -2.73 -27.10 29.03
CA SER A 402 -3.04 -25.69 28.75
C SER A 402 -2.19 -24.68 29.53
N GLU A 403 -1.83 -25.01 30.78
CA GLU A 403 -0.96 -24.22 31.66
C GLU A 403 0.53 -24.27 31.27
N ARG A 404 0.96 -25.36 30.60
CA ARG A 404 2.35 -25.58 30.17
C ARG A 404 2.62 -25.14 28.74
N LEU A 405 1.62 -25.24 27.87
CA LEU A 405 1.66 -24.82 26.48
C LEU A 405 1.60 -23.29 26.40
N ARG A 406 2.71 -22.62 26.12
CA ARG A 406 2.72 -21.15 25.93
C ARG A 406 2.15 -20.79 24.56
N GLY A 407 1.38 -19.71 24.52
CA GLY A 407 0.90 -19.10 23.28
C GLY A 407 1.90 -18.10 22.71
N ILE A 408 1.75 -17.77 21.43
CA ILE A 408 2.54 -16.74 20.74
C ILE A 408 1.61 -15.56 20.45
N GLY A 409 1.46 -14.67 21.42
CA GLY A 409 0.61 -13.48 21.31
C GLY A 409 -0.79 -13.79 20.75
N ALA A 410 -1.19 -13.01 19.75
CA ALA A 410 -2.49 -13.06 19.09
C ALA A 410 -2.59 -14.05 17.90
N VAL A 411 -1.59 -14.91 17.66
CA VAL A 411 -1.65 -15.93 16.59
C VAL A 411 -2.00 -17.31 17.16
N ASP A 412 -3.31 -17.55 17.31
CA ASP A 412 -3.88 -18.79 17.85
C ASP A 412 -3.59 -20.00 16.97
N ASP A 413 -3.65 -19.81 15.65
CA ASP A 413 -3.45 -20.85 14.64
C ASP A 413 -2.01 -21.41 14.60
N VAL A 414 -1.01 -20.53 14.59
CA VAL A 414 0.41 -20.90 14.73
C VAL A 414 0.66 -21.56 16.08
N SER A 415 0.02 -21.07 17.16
CA SER A 415 0.16 -21.63 18.50
C SER A 415 -0.36 -23.08 18.58
N VAL A 416 -1.54 -23.36 18.01
CA VAL A 416 -2.11 -24.72 17.94
C VAL A 416 -1.18 -25.66 17.16
N ALA A 417 -0.65 -25.24 16.01
CA ALA A 417 0.28 -26.07 15.23
C ALA A 417 1.54 -26.43 16.03
N LEU A 418 2.14 -25.46 16.72
CA LEU A 418 3.32 -25.68 17.56
C LEU A 418 3.04 -26.64 18.72
N TRP A 419 1.88 -26.56 19.35
CA TRP A 419 1.49 -27.49 20.42
C TRP A 419 1.33 -28.92 19.90
N LEU A 420 0.67 -29.10 18.75
CA LEU A 420 0.42 -30.42 18.17
C LEU A 420 1.69 -31.09 17.60
N LEU A 421 2.65 -30.30 17.14
CA LEU A 421 3.99 -30.80 16.76
C LEU A 421 4.73 -31.48 17.93
N THR A 422 4.46 -31.09 19.18
CA THR A 422 5.07 -31.75 20.36
C THR A 422 4.65 -33.22 20.51
N ILE A 423 3.51 -33.61 19.93
CA ILE A 423 3.03 -35.00 19.84
C ILE A 423 3.11 -35.59 18.42
N GLN A 424 3.88 -34.94 17.54
CA GLN A 424 4.10 -35.33 16.13
C GLN A 424 2.81 -35.40 15.30
N VAL A 425 1.84 -34.54 15.63
CA VAL A 425 0.67 -34.29 14.78
C VAL A 425 1.00 -33.10 13.88
N HIS A 426 0.95 -33.32 12.57
CA HIS A 426 1.22 -32.34 11.54
C HIS A 426 -0.09 -31.91 10.89
N VAL A 427 -0.16 -30.67 10.38
CA VAL A 427 -1.34 -30.22 9.65
C VAL A 427 -1.47 -30.92 8.29
N GLU A 428 -2.68 -31.38 7.98
CA GLU A 428 -3.09 -31.87 6.67
C GLU A 428 -3.87 -30.77 5.93
N ARG A 429 -3.53 -30.55 4.66
CA ARG A 429 -4.26 -29.60 3.79
C ARG A 429 -5.57 -30.23 3.33
N THR A 430 -6.69 -29.54 3.55
CA THR A 430 -7.94 -29.79 2.81
C THR A 430 -8.18 -28.73 1.73
N ALA A 431 -8.73 -29.16 0.59
CA ALA A 431 -9.19 -28.28 -0.50
C ALA A 431 -10.70 -28.00 -0.42
N ALA A 432 -11.37 -28.45 0.64
CA ALA A 432 -12.78 -28.16 0.91
C ALA A 432 -12.97 -26.87 1.71
N PHE A 433 -11.89 -26.32 2.29
CA PHE A 433 -11.89 -25.10 3.09
C PHE A 433 -11.17 -23.99 2.32
N SER A 434 -11.81 -22.81 2.18
CA SER A 434 -11.22 -21.65 1.51
C SER A 434 -11.45 -20.36 2.30
N ASN A 435 -10.67 -19.33 1.99
CA ASN A 435 -10.86 -17.97 2.47
C ASN A 435 -10.80 -17.02 1.27
N LEU A 436 -11.76 -16.11 1.18
CA LEU A 436 -11.95 -15.22 0.04
C LEU A 436 -10.86 -14.14 -0.14
N ARG A 437 -10.02 -13.90 0.88
CA ARG A 437 -8.77 -13.11 0.72
C ARG A 437 -7.69 -13.83 -0.10
N VAL A 438 -7.85 -15.14 -0.36
CA VAL A 438 -6.77 -16.00 -0.89
C VAL A 438 -7.17 -16.72 -2.19
N ASN A 439 -8.39 -17.27 -2.27
CA ASN A 439 -8.89 -17.98 -3.45
C ASN A 439 -10.36 -17.65 -3.69
N ASN A 440 -10.80 -17.76 -4.95
CA ASN A 440 -12.20 -17.64 -5.35
C ASN A 440 -13.08 -18.69 -4.65
N CYS A 441 -14.40 -18.42 -4.64
CA CYS A 441 -15.40 -19.41 -4.25
C CYS A 441 -15.45 -20.54 -5.29
N GLU A 442 -15.55 -21.80 -4.84
CA GLU A 442 -15.85 -22.96 -5.69
C GLU A 442 -17.04 -23.75 -5.10
N ASP A 443 -17.96 -24.23 -5.95
CA ASP A 443 -19.21 -24.88 -5.51
C ASP A 443 -19.03 -26.13 -4.63
N ARG A 444 -17.84 -26.74 -4.68
CA ARG A 444 -17.44 -27.92 -3.91
C ARG A 444 -16.95 -27.62 -2.49
N LEU A 445 -16.77 -26.36 -2.08
CA LEU A 445 -16.26 -26.00 -0.75
C LEU A 445 -17.22 -26.41 0.38
N LEU A 446 -16.71 -27.05 1.44
CA LEU A 446 -17.47 -27.29 2.66
C LEU A 446 -17.54 -26.04 3.54
N SER A 447 -16.46 -25.26 3.60
CA SER A 447 -16.39 -24.03 4.36
C SER A 447 -15.76 -22.91 3.53
N ILE A 448 -16.37 -21.74 3.56
CA ILE A 448 -15.79 -20.52 3.01
C ILE A 448 -15.75 -19.46 4.10
N ALA A 449 -14.54 -18.99 4.41
CA ALA A 449 -14.32 -17.90 5.34
C ALA A 449 -14.29 -16.57 4.59
N GLY A 450 -14.88 -15.58 5.24
CA GLY A 450 -14.74 -14.19 4.84
C GLY A 450 -16.03 -13.40 4.63
N LEU A 451 -17.16 -13.92 5.09
CA LEU A 451 -18.46 -13.42 4.71
C LEU A 451 -18.95 -12.35 5.69
N ALA A 452 -19.43 -11.23 5.14
CA ALA A 452 -20.30 -10.31 5.87
C ALA A 452 -21.64 -10.98 6.21
N PRO A 453 -22.43 -10.47 7.18
CA PRO A 453 -23.71 -11.07 7.58
C PRO A 453 -24.67 -11.37 6.41
N LEU A 454 -24.76 -10.45 5.44
CA LEU A 454 -25.57 -10.63 4.21
C LEU A 454 -25.00 -11.71 3.29
N SER A 455 -23.68 -11.82 3.16
CA SER A 455 -23.04 -12.86 2.35
C SER A 455 -23.27 -14.25 2.96
N ILE A 456 -23.25 -14.40 4.29
CA ILE A 456 -23.63 -15.66 4.98
C ILE A 456 -25.08 -16.04 4.62
N ARG A 457 -26.02 -15.07 4.69
CA ARG A 457 -27.45 -15.26 4.35
C ARG A 457 -27.68 -15.59 2.88
N SER A 458 -26.98 -14.91 1.97
CA SER A 458 -27.05 -15.17 0.53
C SER A 458 -26.54 -16.57 0.18
N THR A 459 -25.39 -16.96 0.75
CA THR A 459 -24.85 -18.33 0.63
C THR A 459 -25.86 -19.38 1.13
N HIS A 460 -26.55 -19.09 2.24
CA HIS A 460 -27.61 -19.96 2.74
C HIS A 460 -28.79 -20.07 1.79
N ALA A 461 -29.29 -18.92 1.30
CA ALA A 461 -30.41 -18.86 0.36
C ALA A 461 -30.09 -19.62 -0.93
N ASN A 462 -28.84 -19.58 -1.41
CA ASN A 462 -28.40 -20.40 -2.54
C ASN A 462 -28.51 -21.90 -2.25
N VAL A 463 -28.00 -22.37 -1.10
CA VAL A 463 -28.07 -23.77 -0.70
C VAL A 463 -29.53 -24.24 -0.54
N VAL A 464 -30.39 -23.43 0.09
CA VAL A 464 -31.82 -23.73 0.29
C VAL A 464 -32.57 -23.73 -1.03
N ALA A 465 -32.30 -22.78 -1.92
CA ALA A 465 -32.93 -22.68 -3.25
C ALA A 465 -32.28 -23.57 -4.33
N GLN A 466 -31.36 -24.47 -3.95
CA GLN A 466 -30.64 -25.38 -4.85
C GLN A 466 -29.89 -24.68 -6.01
N ARG A 467 -29.45 -23.44 -5.80
CA ARG A 467 -28.55 -22.72 -6.70
C ARG A 467 -27.10 -23.19 -6.50
N ALA A 468 -26.21 -22.76 -7.38
CA ALA A 468 -24.77 -22.86 -7.16
C ALA A 468 -24.42 -22.28 -5.78
N PHE A 469 -23.58 -22.97 -5.01
CA PHE A 469 -23.16 -22.55 -3.67
C PHE A 469 -22.45 -21.19 -3.72
N CYS A 470 -21.71 -20.93 -4.80
CA CYS A 470 -21.01 -19.69 -5.07
C CYS A 470 -21.81 -18.67 -5.91
N TYR A 471 -23.10 -18.90 -6.14
CA TYR A 471 -23.97 -17.96 -6.87
C TYR A 471 -23.95 -16.57 -6.21
N GLY A 472 -23.46 -15.55 -6.94
CA GLY A 472 -23.26 -14.19 -6.39
C GLY A 472 -22.01 -14.00 -5.53
N LEU A 473 -21.20 -15.04 -5.33
CA LEU A 473 -19.86 -14.98 -4.70
C LEU A 473 -18.71 -15.14 -5.73
N GLU A 474 -19.03 -15.50 -6.98
CA GLU A 474 -18.06 -15.79 -8.05
C GLU A 474 -17.26 -14.57 -8.56
N THR A 475 -17.54 -13.36 -8.07
CA THR A 475 -16.79 -12.14 -8.37
C THR A 475 -16.31 -11.44 -7.09
N ASN A 476 -15.27 -11.97 -6.44
CA ASN A 476 -14.51 -11.36 -5.32
C ASN A 476 -15.35 -10.78 -4.15
N HIS A 477 -16.58 -11.23 -3.96
CA HIS A 477 -17.40 -10.90 -2.80
C HIS A 477 -17.05 -11.81 -1.63
N ALA A 478 -16.03 -11.43 -0.85
CA ALA A 478 -16.23 -10.93 0.53
C ALA A 478 -14.91 -10.85 1.33
N LEU A 479 -14.68 -9.74 2.05
CA LEU A 479 -14.15 -9.74 3.43
C LEU A 479 -14.15 -8.35 4.09
N THR A 480 -15.10 -8.13 4.99
CA THR A 480 -15.10 -7.07 6.01
C THR A 480 -15.20 -7.67 7.41
N ASP A 481 -14.62 -6.96 8.39
CA ASP A 481 -15.00 -6.87 9.82
C ASP A 481 -13.89 -6.06 10.55
N GLY A 482 -14.10 -5.09 11.45
CA GLY A 482 -15.28 -4.36 11.97
C GLY A 482 -14.71 -3.23 12.88
N GLN A 483 -15.18 -1.97 12.84
CA GLN A 483 -16.17 -1.27 13.69
C GLN A 483 -16.12 0.25 13.32
N SER A 484 -17.13 1.12 13.46
CA SER A 484 -18.51 1.04 14.00
C SER A 484 -19.43 2.17 13.43
N THR A 485 -20.64 1.81 12.96
CA THR A 485 -21.98 2.50 13.04
C THR A 485 -22.09 4.05 12.93
N GLN A 486 -23.08 4.69 12.26
CA GLN A 486 -24.43 4.33 11.76
C GLN A 486 -24.89 5.44 10.77
N TYR A 487 -25.44 5.20 9.57
CA TYR A 487 -26.88 5.05 9.27
C TYR A 487 -27.09 4.80 7.76
N GLY A 488 -27.56 3.59 7.37
CA GLY A 488 -28.34 3.26 6.16
C GLY A 488 -27.94 3.70 4.74
N ALA A 489 -28.66 3.13 3.77
CA ALA A 489 -28.64 3.45 2.33
C ALA A 489 -27.42 2.98 1.52
N VAL A 490 -27.60 3.07 0.18
CA VAL A 490 -26.64 2.97 -0.93
C VAL A 490 -25.19 2.87 -0.45
N ASP A 491 -24.50 1.75 -0.75
CA ASP A 491 -23.09 1.50 -0.44
C ASP A 491 -22.24 2.74 -0.74
N GLU A 492 -22.04 3.59 0.27
CA GLU A 492 -21.54 4.94 0.01
C GLU A 492 -20.04 4.82 -0.27
N LEU A 493 -19.58 5.57 -1.28
CA LEU A 493 -18.17 5.54 -1.64
C LEU A 493 -17.34 6.26 -0.59
N GLU A 494 -16.91 5.48 0.38
CA GLU A 494 -15.92 5.85 1.36
C GLU A 494 -14.58 6.07 0.66
N LEU A 495 -14.13 7.31 0.68
CA LEU A 495 -12.75 7.61 0.37
C LEU A 495 -12.03 7.73 1.71
N HIS A 496 -10.89 7.08 1.86
CA HIS A 496 -10.01 7.27 3.01
C HIS A 496 -8.60 7.53 2.52
N THR A 497 -8.11 8.74 2.75
CA THR A 497 -6.75 9.11 2.37
C THR A 497 -5.78 8.88 3.53
N PHE A 498 -4.63 8.28 3.23
CA PHE A 498 -3.57 8.01 4.20
C PHE A 498 -2.27 8.60 3.68
N VAL A 499 -1.55 9.38 4.50
CA VAL A 499 -0.16 9.71 4.19
C VAL A 499 0.67 8.45 4.38
N HIS A 500 1.35 8.04 3.32
CA HIS A 500 2.35 7.01 3.38
C HIS A 500 3.74 7.63 3.39
N ASP A 501 4.66 6.85 3.94
CA ASP A 501 6.08 7.14 4.02
C ASP A 501 6.47 8.39 4.83
N LEU A 502 6.87 8.13 6.07
CA LEU A 502 7.66 9.04 6.89
C LEU A 502 9.11 8.51 7.09
N HIS A 503 9.44 7.29 6.63
CA HIS A 503 10.69 6.58 7.00
C HIS A 503 11.35 5.67 5.95
N GLY A 504 10.83 5.50 4.71
CA GLY A 504 11.38 4.56 3.71
C GLY A 504 11.31 4.90 2.21
N SER A 505 10.74 6.02 1.75
CA SER A 505 10.81 6.47 0.34
C SER A 505 11.27 7.94 0.21
N ASN A 506 11.52 8.39 -1.03
CA ASN A 506 12.06 9.74 -1.29
C ASN A 506 10.98 10.80 -1.55
N TYR A 507 9.70 10.45 -1.42
CA TYR A 507 8.56 11.37 -1.62
C TYR A 507 7.47 11.09 -0.60
N LEU A 508 6.94 12.15 0.01
CA LEU A 508 5.72 12.04 0.79
C LEU A 508 4.53 11.88 -0.16
N PHE A 509 3.76 10.81 0.01
CA PHE A 509 2.68 10.46 -0.91
C PHE A 509 1.41 10.07 -0.16
N VAL A 510 0.26 10.27 -0.80
CA VAL A 510 -1.05 9.97 -0.20
C VAL A 510 -1.65 8.79 -0.94
N THR A 511 -2.08 7.75 -0.25
CA THR A 511 -2.93 6.73 -0.89
C THR A 511 -4.37 6.96 -0.48
N THR A 512 -5.24 7.23 -1.46
CA THR A 512 -6.67 7.03 -1.27
C THR A 512 -6.96 5.54 -1.36
N VAL A 513 -7.54 5.02 -0.29
CA VAL A 513 -8.35 3.80 -0.33
C VAL A 513 -9.76 4.22 -0.75
N LEU A 514 -10.21 3.70 -1.89
CA LEU A 514 -11.61 3.71 -2.31
C LEU A 514 -12.27 2.48 -1.70
N SER A 515 -13.12 2.61 -0.69
CA SER A 515 -13.91 1.53 -0.11
C SER A 515 -15.41 1.81 -0.23
N THR A 516 -16.21 0.79 0.02
CA THR A 516 -17.60 0.95 0.48
C THR A 516 -17.76 0.13 1.75
N SER A 517 -18.90 0.25 2.41
CA SER A 517 -19.31 -0.65 3.49
C SER A 517 -19.22 -2.15 3.12
N SER A 518 -19.30 -2.50 1.82
CA SER A 518 -19.26 -3.89 1.32
C SER A 518 -18.01 -4.31 0.52
N LYS A 519 -17.19 -3.37 -0.01
CA LYS A 519 -16.07 -3.68 -0.94
C LYS A 519 -14.71 -3.30 -0.33
N ALA A 520 -13.76 -4.24 -0.34
CA ALA A 520 -12.41 -4.05 0.19
C ALA A 520 -11.58 -3.10 -0.69
N GLY A 521 -11.01 -2.05 -0.08
CA GLY A 521 -10.77 -0.84 -0.86
C GLY A 521 -9.57 -0.83 -1.84
N VAL A 522 -9.81 -0.28 -3.04
CA VAL A 522 -8.79 -0.06 -4.09
C VAL A 522 -7.87 1.10 -3.71
N LYS A 523 -6.56 0.85 -3.83
CA LYS A 523 -5.51 1.81 -3.45
C LYS A 523 -5.02 2.59 -4.66
N VAL A 524 -5.22 3.90 -4.64
CA VAL A 524 -4.70 4.84 -5.63
C VAL A 524 -3.72 5.77 -4.93
N SER A 525 -2.44 5.70 -5.29
CA SER A 525 -1.41 6.58 -4.73
C SER A 525 -1.29 7.88 -5.54
N TYR A 526 -1.38 9.01 -4.84
CA TYR A 526 -1.09 10.37 -5.26
C TYR A 526 0.31 10.76 -4.83
N TYR A 527 1.10 11.23 -5.78
CA TYR A 527 2.40 11.82 -5.53
C TYR A 527 2.33 13.30 -5.93
N PRO A 528 2.12 14.24 -4.98
CA PRO A 528 1.91 15.65 -5.29
C PRO A 528 3.06 16.31 -6.04
N SER A 529 4.24 15.69 -6.00
CA SER A 529 5.43 16.09 -6.76
C SER A 529 5.41 15.62 -8.21
N VAL A 530 4.85 14.45 -8.55
CA VAL A 530 4.91 13.91 -9.93
C VAL A 530 3.56 13.79 -10.64
N GLU A 531 2.46 14.15 -9.97
CA GLU A 531 1.11 14.13 -10.52
C GLU A 531 0.30 15.36 -10.07
N THR A 532 -0.60 15.89 -10.92
CA THR A 532 -1.53 16.94 -10.51
C THR A 532 -2.72 16.36 -9.75
N PHE A 533 -3.27 17.11 -8.78
CA PHE A 533 -4.46 16.66 -8.04
C PHE A 533 -5.65 16.31 -8.96
N LYS A 534 -5.77 16.95 -10.14
CA LYS A 534 -6.80 16.64 -11.13
C LYS A 534 -6.53 15.37 -11.94
N ALA A 535 -5.28 15.06 -12.26
CA ALA A 535 -4.93 13.76 -12.84
C ALA A 535 -5.20 12.66 -11.80
N TYR A 536 -4.82 12.91 -10.55
CA TYR A 536 -5.11 12.03 -9.44
C TYR A 536 -6.61 11.81 -9.22
N SER A 537 -7.42 12.87 -9.11
CA SER A 537 -8.86 12.74 -8.89
C SER A 537 -9.57 12.08 -10.06
N ARG A 538 -9.05 12.21 -11.29
CA ARG A 538 -9.50 11.45 -12.46
C ARG A 538 -9.14 9.97 -12.38
N ARG A 539 -7.92 9.62 -11.94
CA ARG A 539 -7.55 8.22 -11.70
C ARG A 539 -8.38 7.63 -10.57
N VAL A 540 -8.50 8.31 -9.43
CA VAL A 540 -9.40 7.90 -8.34
C VAL A 540 -10.85 7.81 -8.82
N CYS A 541 -11.32 8.70 -9.71
CA CYS A 541 -12.67 8.55 -10.26
C CYS A 541 -12.80 7.37 -11.23
N ALA A 542 -11.79 7.11 -12.07
CA ALA A 542 -11.78 5.96 -12.97
C ALA A 542 -11.72 4.63 -12.19
N GLU A 543 -10.91 4.59 -11.13
CA GLU A 543 -10.84 3.49 -10.18
C GLU A 543 -12.16 3.37 -9.41
N ALA A 544 -12.76 4.46 -8.92
CA ALA A 544 -14.08 4.44 -8.27
C ALA A 544 -15.19 3.90 -9.19
N ARG A 545 -15.18 4.31 -10.45
CA ARG A 545 -16.09 3.85 -11.52
C ARG A 545 -15.86 2.38 -11.90
N THR A 546 -14.65 1.87 -11.68
CA THR A 546 -14.31 0.45 -11.85
C THR A 546 -14.66 -0.36 -10.59
N PHE A 547 -14.51 0.24 -9.42
CA PHE A 547 -14.64 -0.35 -8.09
C PHE A 547 -16.09 -0.50 -7.63
N LEU A 548 -16.92 0.52 -7.86
CA LEU A 548 -18.37 0.47 -7.68
C LEU A 548 -19.06 -0.31 -8.81
N ALA A 549 -18.33 -0.72 -9.85
CA ALA A 549 -18.87 -1.05 -11.17
C ALA A 549 -19.61 0.15 -11.82
N HIS A 550 -19.73 0.11 -13.15
CA HIS A 550 -20.24 1.25 -13.91
C HIS A 550 -21.72 1.60 -13.61
N ALA A 551 -22.52 0.66 -13.12
CA ALA A 551 -23.94 0.83 -12.86
C ALA A 551 -24.24 1.64 -11.57
N GLU A 552 -23.42 1.48 -10.53
CA GLU A 552 -23.52 2.27 -9.28
C GLU A 552 -22.90 3.68 -9.46
N PHE A 553 -22.10 3.89 -10.51
CA PHE A 553 -21.28 5.08 -10.68
C PHE A 553 -21.85 6.17 -11.60
N LYS A 554 -22.56 7.15 -11.03
CA LYS A 554 -23.08 8.30 -11.78
C LYS A 554 -21.98 9.35 -12.09
N SER A 555 -22.06 10.01 -13.25
CA SER A 555 -21.04 10.98 -13.71
C SER A 555 -20.80 12.16 -12.74
N TRP A 556 -21.84 12.61 -12.02
CA TRP A 556 -21.73 13.64 -10.99
C TRP A 556 -20.97 13.17 -9.74
N MET A 557 -20.84 11.86 -9.52
CA MET A 557 -20.03 11.32 -8.42
C MET A 557 -18.53 11.59 -8.62
N CYS A 558 -18.02 11.77 -9.85
CA CYS A 558 -16.64 12.25 -10.04
C CYS A 558 -16.42 13.62 -9.40
N TYR A 559 -17.43 14.50 -9.44
CA TYR A 559 -17.38 15.82 -8.83
C TYR A 559 -17.43 15.72 -7.30
N ALA A 560 -18.29 14.85 -6.76
CA ALA A 560 -18.37 14.55 -5.33
C ALA A 560 -17.06 13.93 -4.79
N ILE A 561 -16.50 12.92 -5.48
CA ILE A 561 -15.18 12.32 -5.22
C ILE A 561 -14.10 13.38 -5.21
N THR A 562 -14.00 14.18 -6.28
CA THR A 562 -12.95 15.21 -6.40
C THR A 562 -13.03 16.20 -5.24
N ARG A 563 -14.23 16.60 -4.82
CA ARG A 563 -14.45 17.46 -3.64
C ARG A 563 -14.05 16.76 -2.34
N ASN A 564 -14.48 15.51 -2.12
CA ASN A 564 -14.20 14.75 -0.90
C ASN A 564 -12.69 14.45 -0.76
N LEU A 565 -12.05 13.97 -1.83
CA LEU A 565 -10.60 13.84 -1.94
C LEU A 565 -9.89 15.12 -1.54
N ARG A 566 -10.31 16.28 -2.06
CA ARG A 566 -9.62 17.54 -1.79
C ARG A 566 -9.67 17.90 -0.31
N THR A 567 -10.83 17.73 0.31
CA THR A 567 -11.03 17.91 1.76
C THR A 567 -10.18 16.94 2.58
N GLN A 568 -10.10 15.67 2.20
CA GLN A 568 -9.33 14.67 2.95
C GLN A 568 -7.83 14.80 2.75
N VAL A 569 -7.36 15.02 1.53
CA VAL A 569 -5.95 15.28 1.23
C VAL A 569 -5.49 16.58 1.92
N HIS A 570 -6.37 17.58 2.06
CA HIS A 570 -6.13 18.75 2.93
C HIS A 570 -6.02 18.37 4.42
N ARG A 571 -6.93 17.54 4.95
CA ARG A 571 -6.84 17.05 6.34
C ARG A 571 -5.53 16.29 6.59
N GLN A 572 -5.12 15.44 5.66
CA GLN A 572 -3.85 14.70 5.73
C GLN A 572 -2.64 15.63 5.67
N PHE A 573 -2.66 16.68 4.85
CA PHE A 573 -1.64 17.73 4.86
C PHE A 573 -1.54 18.42 6.24
N GLN A 574 -2.67 18.72 6.90
CA GLN A 574 -2.63 19.29 8.26
C GLN A 574 -2.11 18.29 9.31
N ILE A 575 -2.45 17.00 9.20
CA ILE A 575 -1.93 15.95 10.09
C ILE A 575 -0.41 15.81 9.92
N ALA A 576 0.09 15.72 8.69
CA ALA A 576 1.52 15.67 8.41
C ALA A 576 2.24 16.91 8.99
N LYS A 577 1.66 18.10 8.82
CA LYS A 577 2.18 19.37 9.37
C LYS A 577 2.19 19.43 10.90
N ILE A 578 1.13 18.96 11.57
CA ILE A 578 1.00 19.00 13.05
C ILE A 578 1.87 17.92 13.71
N SER A 579 1.96 16.74 13.10
CA SER A 579 2.66 15.59 13.68
C SER A 579 4.19 15.72 13.73
N GLY A 580 4.78 16.63 12.95
CA GLY A 580 6.23 16.89 12.94
C GLY A 580 7.09 15.80 12.29
N PHE A 581 6.48 14.71 11.79
CA PHE A 581 7.21 13.59 11.16
C PHE A 581 7.63 13.84 9.71
N ALA A 582 7.25 14.97 9.11
CA ALA A 582 7.60 15.35 7.74
C ALA A 582 8.26 16.73 7.73
N ASN A 583 9.36 16.87 6.97
CA ASN A 583 10.06 18.15 6.80
C ASN A 583 9.11 19.16 6.13
N GLY A 584 8.95 20.33 6.75
CA GLY A 584 8.07 21.39 6.27
C GLY A 584 8.40 21.87 4.84
N ALA A 585 9.63 21.68 4.37
CA ALA A 585 10.02 21.97 2.99
C ALA A 585 9.29 21.09 1.95
N PHE A 586 9.18 19.77 2.18
CA PHE A 586 8.41 18.86 1.31
C PHE A 586 6.91 19.19 1.28
N LEU A 587 6.38 19.71 2.39
CA LEU A 587 4.95 20.04 2.48
C LEU A 587 4.56 21.24 1.60
N GLU A 588 5.50 22.10 1.19
CA GLU A 588 5.16 23.32 0.44
C GLU A 588 4.69 23.10 -0.99
N LEU A 589 5.30 22.18 -1.75
CA LEU A 589 4.80 21.87 -3.09
C LEU A 589 3.41 21.25 -3.02
N TRP A 590 3.17 20.40 -2.00
CA TRP A 590 1.86 19.84 -1.73
C TRP A 590 0.85 20.91 -1.32
N ARG A 591 1.22 21.87 -0.47
CA ARG A 591 0.40 23.06 -0.13
C ARG A 591 0.01 23.84 -1.39
N TYR A 592 0.98 24.12 -2.25
CA TYR A 592 0.77 24.91 -3.45
C TYR A 592 -0.17 24.21 -4.45
N ASN A 593 0.11 22.95 -4.77
CA ASN A 593 -0.67 22.15 -5.73
C ASN A 593 -2.10 21.85 -5.25
N LEU A 594 -2.37 21.88 -3.93
CA LEU A 594 -3.73 21.72 -3.39
C LEU A 594 -4.54 23.02 -3.32
N PHE A 595 -3.91 24.10 -2.82
CA PHE A 595 -4.63 25.29 -2.31
C PHE A 595 -4.45 26.56 -3.14
N VAL A 596 -3.45 26.60 -4.05
CA VAL A 596 -3.06 27.84 -4.76
C VAL A 596 -3.16 27.69 -6.28
N ALA A 597 -2.81 26.51 -6.82
CA ALA A 597 -2.85 26.24 -8.25
C ALA A 597 -4.29 26.11 -8.81
N ASP A 598 -4.49 26.60 -10.04
CA ASP A 598 -5.64 26.33 -10.88
C ASP A 598 -5.52 24.93 -11.50
N GLU A 599 -6.44 24.05 -11.14
CA GLU A 599 -6.51 22.67 -11.64
C GLU A 599 -6.81 22.59 -13.15
N HIS A 600 -7.30 23.66 -13.77
CA HIS A 600 -7.60 23.70 -15.20
C HIS A 600 -6.41 24.10 -16.06
N ALA A 601 -5.39 24.73 -15.48
CA ALA A 601 -4.19 25.10 -16.18
C ALA A 601 -3.28 23.88 -16.47
N PRO A 602 -2.56 23.86 -17.61
CA PRO A 602 -1.59 22.80 -17.89
C PRO A 602 -0.43 22.85 -16.89
N PRO A 603 0.05 21.71 -16.37
CA PRO A 603 1.14 21.69 -15.41
C PRO A 603 2.43 22.26 -16.01
N LEU A 604 3.31 22.74 -15.14
CA LEU A 604 4.72 22.99 -15.41
C LEU A 604 5.51 21.76 -14.98
N ILE A 605 6.29 21.19 -15.90
CA ILE A 605 7.06 19.98 -15.66
C ILE A 605 8.53 20.35 -15.47
N ILE A 606 9.03 20.14 -14.26
CA ILE A 606 10.42 20.22 -13.87
C ILE A 606 10.92 18.78 -13.75
N ALA A 607 11.79 18.36 -14.66
CA ALA A 607 12.44 17.06 -14.61
C ALA A 607 13.85 17.18 -14.04
N TYR A 608 14.36 16.13 -13.38
CA TYR A 608 15.75 16.10 -12.90
C TYR A 608 16.40 14.73 -13.02
N THR A 609 17.73 14.70 -13.20
CA THR A 609 18.48 13.44 -13.36
C THR A 609 18.57 12.66 -12.05
N THR A 610 18.97 11.38 -12.10
CA THR A 610 18.95 10.52 -10.88
C THR A 610 19.89 11.07 -9.79
N GLU A 611 20.99 11.68 -10.20
CA GLU A 611 22.05 12.28 -9.38
C GLU A 611 21.56 13.56 -8.67
N SER A 612 20.54 14.22 -9.22
CA SER A 612 19.90 15.40 -8.62
C SER A 612 18.90 15.04 -7.50
N SER A 613 18.66 13.76 -7.18
CA SER A 613 17.56 13.35 -6.29
C SER A 613 17.67 13.89 -4.87
N TYR A 614 18.89 14.14 -4.39
CA TYR A 614 19.18 14.77 -3.09
C TYR A 614 18.65 16.22 -3.02
N ALA A 615 18.62 16.93 -4.15
CA ALA A 615 18.17 18.31 -4.25
C ALA A 615 16.68 18.46 -4.64
N SER A 616 15.92 17.35 -4.72
CA SER A 616 14.51 17.36 -5.15
C SER A 616 13.69 18.39 -4.37
N VAL A 617 13.73 18.34 -3.04
CA VAL A 617 13.05 19.25 -2.10
C VAL A 617 13.38 20.71 -2.37
N VAL A 618 14.64 21.00 -2.72
CA VAL A 618 15.08 22.37 -3.03
C VAL A 618 14.42 22.87 -4.31
N PHE A 619 14.31 22.02 -5.34
CA PHE A 619 13.55 22.35 -6.55
C PHE A 619 12.06 22.50 -6.25
N GLU A 620 11.48 21.60 -5.44
CA GLU A 620 10.08 21.67 -5.01
C GLU A 620 9.77 23.04 -4.40
N CYS A 621 10.56 23.51 -3.41
CA CYS A 621 10.37 24.84 -2.82
C CYS A 621 10.63 25.99 -3.81
N ILE A 622 11.76 25.97 -4.54
CA ILE A 622 12.15 27.06 -5.46
C ILE A 622 11.08 27.26 -6.53
N PHE A 623 10.68 26.20 -7.24
CA PHE A 623 9.73 26.34 -8.34
C PHE A 623 8.32 26.66 -7.83
N THR A 624 7.93 26.19 -6.64
CA THR A 624 6.72 26.67 -5.95
C THR A 624 6.72 28.19 -5.78
N THR A 625 7.81 28.79 -5.30
CA THR A 625 7.90 30.25 -5.17
C THR A 625 7.92 30.98 -6.52
N ILE A 626 8.66 30.47 -7.51
CA ILE A 626 8.73 31.07 -8.87
C ILE A 626 7.34 31.16 -9.50
N PHE A 627 6.60 30.06 -9.48
CA PHE A 627 5.34 29.94 -10.20
C PHE A 627 4.12 30.27 -9.33
N GLU A 628 4.31 30.81 -8.12
CA GLU A 628 3.20 31.11 -7.20
C GLU A 628 2.15 32.03 -7.85
N ARG A 629 2.61 33.04 -8.60
CA ARG A 629 1.76 34.01 -9.33
C ARG A 629 1.05 33.41 -10.55
N HIS A 630 1.67 32.43 -11.19
CA HIS A 630 1.15 31.78 -12.41
C HIS A 630 -0.03 30.85 -12.12
N LYS A 631 -0.19 30.41 -10.86
CA LYS A 631 -1.24 29.47 -10.41
C LYS A 631 -1.35 28.22 -11.30
N ARG A 632 -0.24 27.71 -11.83
CA ARG A 632 -0.20 26.47 -12.63
C ARG A 632 0.28 25.32 -11.74
N PRO A 633 -0.29 24.10 -11.81
CA PRO A 633 0.23 22.97 -11.06
C PRO A 633 1.70 22.71 -11.42
N ILE A 634 2.54 22.39 -10.43
CA ILE A 634 3.98 22.22 -10.60
C ILE A 634 4.32 20.75 -10.36
N LEU A 635 4.95 20.10 -11.32
CA LEU A 635 5.41 18.71 -11.20
C LEU A 635 6.94 18.69 -11.21
N VAL A 636 7.54 18.15 -10.15
CA VAL A 636 8.98 17.99 -9.93
C VAL A 636 9.28 16.49 -9.91
N ALA A 637 9.75 15.93 -11.03
CA ALA A 637 9.83 14.48 -11.26
C ALA A 637 11.23 14.02 -11.71
N PRO A 638 11.67 12.80 -11.33
CA PRO A 638 12.91 12.25 -11.86
C PRO A 638 12.77 11.89 -13.36
N GLU A 639 13.87 11.97 -14.09
CA GLU A 639 14.00 11.74 -15.55
C GLU A 639 13.36 10.41 -16.00
N LYS A 640 13.49 9.34 -15.20
CA LYS A 640 12.85 8.03 -15.48
C LYS A 640 11.32 8.12 -15.54
N THR A 641 10.69 8.97 -14.70
CA THR A 641 9.24 9.19 -14.67
C THR A 641 8.79 10.09 -15.83
N LEU A 642 9.61 11.07 -16.22
CA LEU A 642 9.38 11.88 -17.43
C LEU A 642 9.28 10.98 -18.68
N HIS A 643 10.19 10.01 -18.82
CA HIS A 643 10.22 9.10 -19.96
C HIS A 643 9.03 8.14 -20.03
N ALA A 644 8.49 7.71 -18.89
CA ALA A 644 7.35 6.80 -18.84
C ALA A 644 6.00 7.49 -19.12
N THR A 645 5.87 8.79 -18.81
CA THR A 645 4.56 9.42 -18.60
C THR A 645 4.32 10.71 -19.42
N TYR A 646 5.37 11.41 -19.87
CA TYR A 646 5.26 12.82 -20.31
C TYR A 646 6.00 13.17 -21.62
N GLU A 647 6.09 12.24 -22.57
CA GLU A 647 6.59 12.49 -23.94
C GLU A 647 7.98 13.20 -23.99
N ASN A 648 8.84 12.94 -23.00
CA ASN A 648 10.22 13.42 -22.90
C ASN A 648 10.45 14.95 -22.85
N SER A 649 9.40 15.78 -22.75
CA SER A 649 9.48 17.24 -23.04
C SER A 649 9.08 18.15 -21.87
N PRO A 650 9.95 18.34 -20.86
CA PRO A 650 9.67 19.16 -19.68
C PRO A 650 9.82 20.66 -19.97
N ASP A 651 9.24 21.50 -19.11
CA ASP A 651 9.43 22.96 -19.14
C ASP A 651 10.84 23.34 -18.65
N VAL A 652 11.32 22.67 -17.59
CA VAL A 652 12.69 22.79 -17.07
C VAL A 652 13.29 21.39 -16.87
N PHE A 653 14.54 21.20 -17.27
CA PHE A 653 15.32 19.98 -16.98
C PHE A 653 16.54 20.35 -16.13
N VAL A 654 16.74 19.66 -15.01
CA VAL A 654 17.79 19.94 -14.01
C VAL A 654 18.72 18.74 -13.85
N PHE A 655 19.88 18.83 -14.48
CA PHE A 655 20.92 17.80 -14.35
C PHE A 655 21.90 18.15 -13.23
N SER A 656 22.51 17.11 -12.65
CA SER A 656 23.51 17.28 -11.61
C SER A 656 24.70 16.34 -11.77
N ILE A 657 25.69 16.63 -10.94
CA ILE A 657 27.01 16.01 -10.79
C ILE A 657 27.35 15.82 -9.31
N PHE A 658 26.36 15.86 -8.40
CA PHE A 658 26.53 15.41 -7.02
C PHE A 658 27.11 13.99 -7.01
N ASP A 659 28.06 13.72 -6.11
CA ASP A 659 28.66 12.39 -5.86
C ASP A 659 29.34 11.67 -7.04
N ALA A 660 29.51 12.30 -8.21
CA ALA A 660 30.17 11.70 -9.38
C ALA A 660 31.71 11.59 -9.26
N ASP A 661 32.24 11.61 -8.03
CA ASP A 661 33.67 11.69 -7.68
C ASP A 661 34.41 12.78 -8.48
N CYS A 662 33.73 13.92 -8.69
CA CYS A 662 34.26 15.11 -9.34
C CYS A 662 35.25 15.83 -8.43
N ASP A 663 36.43 15.24 -8.21
CA ASP A 663 37.54 15.90 -7.52
C ASP A 663 37.85 17.25 -8.22
N PRO A 664 38.20 18.31 -7.46
CA PRO A 664 38.08 19.67 -7.97
C PRO A 664 38.81 19.91 -9.29
N MET A 665 38.05 20.41 -10.27
CA MET A 665 38.52 21.02 -11.52
C MET A 665 39.27 20.15 -12.56
N SER A 666 39.20 18.81 -12.55
CA SER A 666 39.82 18.03 -13.66
C SER A 666 39.21 16.68 -14.08
N ASN A 667 38.18 16.16 -13.40
CA ASN A 667 37.64 14.84 -13.75
C ASN A 667 36.87 14.84 -15.09
N ALA A 668 37.45 14.19 -16.10
CA ALA A 668 36.88 14.07 -17.45
C ALA A 668 35.49 13.40 -17.51
N ILE A 669 35.14 12.58 -16.51
CA ILE A 669 33.80 11.97 -16.40
C ILE A 669 32.74 13.07 -16.25
N CYS A 670 33.01 14.08 -15.42
CA CYS A 670 32.09 15.17 -15.14
C CYS A 670 31.93 16.09 -16.36
N THR A 671 33.01 16.33 -17.10
CA THR A 671 32.97 17.03 -18.40
C THR A 671 32.15 16.25 -19.44
N GLN A 672 32.26 14.91 -19.47
CA GLN A 672 31.47 14.04 -20.36
C GLN A 672 29.98 14.05 -19.99
N MET A 673 29.63 14.05 -18.70
CA MET A 673 28.24 14.19 -18.24
C MET A 673 27.63 15.53 -18.67
N ILE A 674 28.36 16.64 -18.47
CA ILE A 674 27.93 17.97 -18.94
C ILE A 674 27.70 17.95 -20.46
N ALA A 675 28.67 17.44 -21.23
CA ALA A 675 28.57 17.36 -22.69
C ALA A 675 27.39 16.48 -23.17
N HIS A 676 27.09 15.38 -22.46
CA HIS A 676 25.94 14.52 -22.76
C HIS A 676 24.61 15.30 -22.65
N TYR A 677 24.41 16.05 -21.57
CA TYR A 677 23.19 16.84 -21.37
C TYR A 677 23.11 18.08 -22.26
N MET A 678 24.24 18.67 -22.69
CA MET A 678 24.22 19.68 -23.76
C MET A 678 23.73 19.09 -25.09
N GLN A 679 24.22 17.91 -25.48
CA GLN A 679 23.74 17.21 -26.69
C GLN A 679 22.27 16.75 -26.58
N TYR A 680 21.77 16.52 -25.37
CA TYR A 680 20.34 16.28 -25.14
C TYR A 680 19.53 17.56 -25.39
N LEU A 681 19.96 18.71 -24.87
CA LEU A 681 19.31 20.00 -25.06
C LEU A 681 19.17 20.38 -26.55
N ASP A 682 20.22 20.20 -27.34
CA ASP A 682 20.20 20.51 -28.78
C ASP A 682 19.23 19.61 -29.58
N ARG A 683 18.92 18.41 -29.07
CA ARG A 683 17.89 17.52 -29.64
C ARG A 683 16.48 17.92 -29.22
N VAL A 684 16.26 18.23 -27.94
CA VAL A 684 14.92 18.59 -27.41
C VAL A 684 14.45 19.97 -27.88
N ASN A 685 15.37 20.92 -28.09
CA ASN A 685 15.02 22.26 -28.62
C ASN A 685 14.59 22.27 -30.09
N GLN A 686 14.68 21.15 -30.81
CA GLN A 686 14.08 20.99 -32.14
C GLN A 686 12.59 20.59 -32.08
N SER A 687 12.06 20.34 -30.89
CA SER A 687 10.64 20.03 -30.67
C SER A 687 9.75 21.29 -30.65
N LYS A 688 8.43 21.10 -30.64
CA LYS A 688 7.44 22.20 -30.59
C LYS A 688 7.41 22.97 -29.25
N LYS A 689 8.09 22.49 -28.20
CA LYS A 689 8.11 23.11 -26.86
C LYS A 689 9.56 23.14 -26.33
N PRO A 690 10.24 24.29 -26.32
CA PRO A 690 11.65 24.37 -25.92
C PRO A 690 11.82 24.19 -24.41
N THR A 691 12.60 23.19 -24.00
CA THR A 691 12.96 22.92 -22.60
C THR A 691 14.05 23.88 -22.13
N LYS A 692 13.88 24.46 -20.94
CA LYS A 692 14.97 25.20 -20.28
C LYS A 692 15.89 24.23 -19.56
N LEU A 693 17.20 24.33 -19.77
CA LEU A 693 18.18 23.53 -19.03
C LEU A 693 18.72 24.32 -17.83
N MET A 694 18.88 23.67 -16.69
CA MET A 694 19.53 24.18 -15.50
C MET A 694 20.50 23.12 -14.96
N MET A 695 21.56 23.56 -14.29
CA MET A 695 22.53 22.67 -13.63
C MET A 695 22.56 22.96 -12.12
N ILE A 696 22.70 21.92 -11.29
CA ILE A 696 23.08 22.07 -9.89
C ILE A 696 24.36 21.30 -9.58
N SER A 697 25.26 21.91 -8.80
CA SER A 697 26.46 21.26 -8.28
C SER A 697 26.62 21.48 -6.77
N GLY A 698 26.79 20.38 -6.03
CA GLY A 698 27.34 20.42 -4.69
C GLY A 698 28.88 20.41 -4.66
N GLU A 699 29.52 19.94 -5.72
CA GLU A 699 30.98 19.80 -5.78
C GLU A 699 31.68 21.00 -6.40
N ALA A 700 32.93 21.19 -5.98
CA ALA A 700 33.79 22.31 -6.36
C ALA A 700 34.43 22.10 -7.75
N ILE A 701 33.61 22.16 -8.79
CA ILE A 701 33.99 21.80 -10.17
C ILE A 701 34.27 23.00 -11.08
N ASP A 702 35.08 22.78 -12.12
CA ASP A 702 35.25 23.74 -13.21
C ASP A 702 34.03 23.75 -14.13
N THR A 703 33.59 24.95 -14.51
CA THR A 703 32.36 25.21 -15.26
C THR A 703 32.62 25.96 -16.58
N GLN A 704 33.89 26.13 -16.98
CA GLN A 704 34.29 26.78 -18.24
C GLN A 704 33.68 26.12 -19.49
N SER A 705 33.39 24.82 -19.46
CA SER A 705 32.77 24.10 -20.58
C SER A 705 31.23 24.15 -20.60
N LEU A 706 30.60 24.82 -19.63
CA LEU A 706 29.15 24.95 -19.55
C LEU A 706 28.68 26.20 -20.30
N ASP A 707 27.71 26.06 -21.20
CA ASP A 707 27.17 27.17 -21.98
C ASP A 707 26.44 28.19 -21.09
N ASP A 708 26.64 29.51 -21.28
CA ASP A 708 26.00 30.58 -20.48
C ASP A 708 24.47 30.64 -20.63
N ARG A 709 23.90 29.97 -21.63
CA ARG A 709 22.44 29.75 -21.73
C ARG A 709 21.90 28.90 -20.57
N VAL A 710 22.76 28.10 -19.91
CA VAL A 710 22.42 27.20 -18.80
C VAL A 710 22.70 27.87 -17.45
N PRO A 711 21.66 28.21 -16.66
CA PRO A 711 21.86 28.72 -15.31
C PRO A 711 22.43 27.64 -14.39
N LEU A 712 23.37 28.05 -13.54
CA LEU A 712 24.06 27.17 -12.60
C LEU A 712 23.74 27.56 -11.16
N LEU A 713 23.23 26.59 -10.40
CA LEU A 713 23.19 26.64 -8.93
C LEU A 713 24.45 25.92 -8.41
N SER A 714 25.33 26.62 -7.70
CA SER A 714 26.62 26.06 -7.28
C SER A 714 26.95 26.34 -5.83
N SER A 715 27.56 25.37 -5.17
CA SER A 715 28.21 25.53 -3.87
C SER A 715 29.48 26.39 -3.91
N VAL A 716 29.96 26.81 -5.09
CA VAL A 716 31.10 27.72 -5.27
C VAL A 716 30.59 29.12 -5.59
N SER A 717 31.12 30.15 -4.93
CA SER A 717 30.66 31.55 -5.04
C SER A 717 31.51 32.44 -5.97
N GLY A 718 32.67 31.94 -6.42
CA GLY A 718 33.64 32.71 -7.23
C GLY A 718 33.59 32.48 -8.75
N LEU A 719 32.47 31.99 -9.31
CA LEU A 719 32.40 31.59 -10.72
C LEU A 719 32.15 32.78 -11.66
N SER A 720 32.95 32.89 -12.74
CA SER A 720 32.86 33.96 -13.74
C SER A 720 31.77 33.72 -14.80
N ARG A 721 30.54 33.38 -14.38
CA ARG A 721 29.41 33.08 -15.27
C ARG A 721 28.35 34.18 -15.19
N GLU A 722 27.72 34.52 -16.31
CA GLU A 722 26.62 35.50 -16.32
C GLU A 722 25.34 34.97 -15.63
N LYS A 723 25.13 33.65 -15.66
CA LYS A 723 23.97 32.98 -15.05
C LYS A 723 24.40 31.98 -13.98
N HIS A 724 24.86 32.51 -12.85
CA HIS A 724 25.23 31.74 -11.67
C HIS A 724 24.48 32.25 -10.44
N VAL A 725 24.10 31.32 -9.57
CA VAL A 725 23.56 31.59 -8.24
C VAL A 725 24.27 30.71 -7.23
N TYR A 726 24.77 31.33 -6.16
CA TYR A 726 25.40 30.65 -5.05
C TYR A 726 24.35 29.95 -4.17
N LEU A 727 24.53 28.65 -3.95
CA LEU A 727 23.69 27.81 -3.12
C LEU A 727 24.56 26.76 -2.41
N PRO A 728 25.05 27.04 -1.19
CA PRO A 728 25.99 26.16 -0.49
C PRO A 728 25.32 24.87 -0.02
N VAL A 729 26.11 23.79 0.08
CA VAL A 729 25.65 22.49 0.62
C VAL A 729 25.19 22.62 2.07
N ALA A 730 25.80 23.53 2.86
CA ALA A 730 25.31 23.91 4.18
C ALA A 730 23.82 24.31 4.16
N SER A 731 23.39 25.03 3.12
CA SER A 731 21.99 25.39 2.91
C SER A 731 21.15 24.21 2.44
N ILE A 732 21.58 23.51 1.38
CA ILE A 732 20.87 22.35 0.82
C ILE A 732 20.67 21.24 1.88
N SER A 733 21.56 21.09 2.87
CA SER A 733 21.45 20.09 3.94
C SER A 733 20.16 20.17 4.76
N PHE A 734 19.42 21.29 4.73
CA PHE A 734 18.11 21.41 5.36
C PHE A 734 16.97 20.73 4.59
N ALA A 735 17.21 20.24 3.36
CA ALA A 735 16.30 19.34 2.67
C ALA A 735 16.12 18.00 3.41
N GLU A 736 17.16 17.54 4.11
CA GLU A 736 17.21 16.23 4.80
C GLU A 736 16.96 16.30 6.32
N ARG A 737 16.40 17.41 6.83
CA ARG A 737 16.17 17.60 8.27
C ARG A 737 14.68 17.60 8.61
N LEU A 738 14.29 16.81 9.60
CA LEU A 738 12.98 16.85 10.24
C LEU A 738 12.98 17.79 11.44
N LEU A 739 14.03 17.74 12.26
CA LEU A 739 14.06 18.35 13.59
C LEU A 739 14.51 19.82 13.59
N HIS A 740 15.17 20.27 12.51
CA HIS A 740 15.80 21.59 12.46
C HIS A 740 15.46 22.33 11.15
N THR A 741 15.02 23.58 11.27
CA THR A 741 14.92 24.52 10.13
C THR A 741 16.10 25.50 10.16
N PRO A 742 16.43 26.22 9.07
CA PRO A 742 17.53 27.19 9.07
C PRO A 742 17.41 28.28 10.15
N MET A 743 16.18 28.60 10.60
CA MET A 743 15.93 29.54 11.68
C MET A 743 16.60 29.13 13.00
N ALA A 744 16.89 27.85 13.22
CA ALA A 744 17.62 27.36 14.37
C ALA A 744 19.08 27.87 14.43
N LEU A 745 19.66 28.30 13.30
CA LEU A 745 21.01 28.88 13.25
C LEU A 745 21.05 30.36 13.66
N LEU A 746 19.90 31.03 13.83
CA LEU A 746 19.83 32.43 14.26
C LEU A 746 20.04 32.63 15.76
N SER A 747 20.10 31.54 16.55
CA SER A 747 20.27 31.55 18.00
C SER A 747 21.20 30.42 18.44
N PRO A 748 21.94 30.54 19.56
CA PRO A 748 22.73 29.45 20.11
C PRO A 748 21.82 28.28 20.54
N ALA A 749 22.28 27.05 20.33
CA ALA A 749 21.55 25.85 20.73
C ALA A 749 21.36 25.77 22.27
N PRO A 750 20.24 25.21 22.78
CA PRO A 750 19.94 25.19 24.20
C PRO A 750 21.03 24.60 25.10
N LEU A 751 21.16 25.14 26.30
CA LEU A 751 22.01 24.58 27.35
C LEU A 751 21.31 23.38 28.01
N SER A 752 21.52 22.19 27.45
CA SER A 752 21.15 20.90 28.09
C SER A 752 21.80 20.76 29.48
N ASN A 753 21.06 20.19 30.44
CA ASN A 753 21.51 19.87 31.81
C ASN A 753 22.60 18.77 31.89
N SER A 754 23.08 18.25 30.75
CA SER A 754 24.17 17.27 30.73
C SER A 754 25.54 17.96 30.91
N GLU A 755 25.97 18.13 32.17
CA GLU A 755 27.30 18.69 32.48
C GLU A 755 28.47 17.81 31.96
N ASN A 756 28.21 16.52 31.69
CA ASN A 756 29.18 15.55 31.17
C ASN A 756 29.09 15.36 29.64
N ARG A 757 29.51 16.35 28.85
CA ARG A 757 29.79 16.15 27.40
C ARG A 757 31.22 15.62 27.20
N ARG A 758 31.38 14.60 26.35
CA ARG A 758 32.68 14.03 25.91
C ARG A 758 33.52 15.07 25.18
N PHE A 759 34.82 14.81 24.99
CA PHE A 759 35.73 15.77 24.38
C PHE A 759 35.38 16.11 22.93
N CYS A 760 35.64 15.20 21.99
CA CYS A 760 35.52 15.47 20.55
C CYS A 760 35.01 14.25 19.78
N ALA A 761 34.24 14.51 18.72
CA ALA A 761 33.77 13.52 17.77
C ALA A 761 34.39 13.69 16.37
N TYR A 762 34.66 12.57 15.71
CA TYR A 762 35.19 12.50 14.34
C TYR A 762 34.35 11.52 13.50
N LEU A 763 33.69 12.02 12.45
CA LEU A 763 32.75 11.23 11.63
C LEU A 763 33.09 11.38 10.14
N TYR A 764 33.96 10.52 9.63
CA TYR A 764 34.40 10.53 8.23
C TYR A 764 34.47 9.13 7.63
N ALA A 765 34.32 9.06 6.30
CA ALA A 765 34.36 7.82 5.52
C ALA A 765 35.32 7.88 4.30
N ARG A 766 36.12 8.96 4.20
CA ARG A 766 37.08 9.25 3.13
C ARG A 766 38.45 9.52 3.75
N CYS A 767 39.16 8.43 4.07
CA CYS A 767 40.36 8.44 4.92
C CYS A 767 41.61 8.85 4.14
N GLU A 768 41.52 8.98 2.81
CA GLU A 768 42.58 9.48 1.92
C GLU A 768 42.84 10.99 2.03
N ARG A 769 42.14 11.70 2.93
CA ARG A 769 42.23 13.16 3.10
C ARG A 769 43.13 13.51 4.30
N PRO A 770 44.44 13.77 4.10
CA PRO A 770 45.46 13.67 5.15
C PRO A 770 45.29 14.68 6.30
N PHE A 771 44.76 15.88 6.05
CA PHE A 771 44.53 16.87 7.10
C PHE A 771 43.47 16.43 8.12
N ARG A 772 42.51 15.58 7.72
CA ARG A 772 41.47 15.07 8.62
C ARG A 772 42.03 14.04 9.59
N GLU A 773 42.71 13.03 9.04
CA GLU A 773 43.39 12.00 9.83
C GLU A 773 44.46 12.62 10.75
N SER A 774 45.22 13.60 10.27
CA SER A 774 46.21 14.33 11.08
C SER A 774 45.58 15.09 12.24
N MET A 775 44.43 15.75 12.04
CA MET A 775 43.73 16.44 13.12
C MET A 775 43.15 15.46 14.14
N PHE A 776 42.66 14.29 13.70
CA PHE A 776 42.26 13.22 14.61
C PHE A 776 43.44 12.74 15.47
N ASP A 777 44.57 12.39 14.86
CA ASP A 777 45.75 11.89 15.60
C ASP A 777 46.28 12.94 16.59
N LEU A 778 46.35 14.22 16.20
CA LEU A 778 46.77 15.33 17.06
C LEU A 778 45.86 15.53 18.27
N LEU A 779 44.54 15.60 18.06
CA LEU A 779 43.59 15.78 19.15
C LEU A 779 43.55 14.55 20.07
N ASN A 780 43.55 13.33 19.50
CA ASN A 780 43.47 12.08 20.25
C ASN A 780 44.75 11.78 21.07
N ALA A 781 45.88 12.38 20.71
CA ALA A 781 47.09 12.37 21.53
C ALA A 781 47.02 13.30 22.76
N LEU A 782 46.14 14.31 22.74
CA LEU A 782 45.96 15.29 23.81
C LEU A 782 44.82 14.92 24.78
N GLU A 783 43.69 14.42 24.25
CA GLU A 783 42.49 13.99 24.98
C GLU A 783 41.66 13.06 24.06
N PRO A 784 41.03 11.97 24.54
CA PRO A 784 40.43 10.96 23.65
C PRO A 784 39.36 11.49 22.69
N VAL A 785 39.49 11.15 21.41
CA VAL A 785 38.54 11.49 20.33
C VAL A 785 37.80 10.23 19.89
N ASP A 786 36.46 10.30 19.88
CA ASP A 786 35.65 9.18 19.41
C ASP A 786 35.56 9.21 17.87
N ALA A 787 36.09 8.17 17.23
CA ALA A 787 35.90 7.88 15.81
C ALA A 787 34.53 7.20 15.62
N LEU A 788 33.65 7.84 14.85
CA LEU A 788 32.25 7.45 14.65
C LEU A 788 31.94 7.03 13.20
N GLY A 789 32.91 7.19 12.30
CA GLY A 789 32.84 6.73 10.91
C GLY A 789 33.91 5.69 10.61
N LYS A 790 34.09 5.36 9.34
CA LYS A 790 35.11 4.39 8.89
C LYS A 790 36.54 4.81 9.22
N CYS A 791 36.81 6.11 9.27
CA CYS A 791 38.16 6.64 9.46
C CYS A 791 38.44 6.93 10.94
N ALA A 792 39.67 6.62 11.38
CA ALA A 792 40.05 6.63 12.79
C ALA A 792 41.52 7.05 13.03
N GLY A 793 42.04 7.96 12.21
CA GLY A 793 43.41 8.46 12.27
C GLY A 793 44.37 7.69 11.39
N SER A 794 45.49 8.32 11.05
CA SER A 794 46.57 7.73 10.24
C SER A 794 47.22 6.53 10.93
N SER A 795 47.01 6.40 12.24
CA SER A 795 47.52 5.35 13.11
C SER A 795 46.67 4.07 13.13
N ARG A 796 45.50 4.03 12.49
CA ARG A 796 44.57 2.88 12.50
C ARG A 796 44.05 2.54 11.10
N PRO A 797 43.81 1.26 10.76
CA PRO A 797 43.15 0.90 9.52
C PRO A 797 41.68 1.36 9.53
N PRO A 798 41.06 1.64 8.37
CA PRO A 798 39.64 1.94 8.29
C PRO A 798 38.78 0.78 8.80
N ASP A 799 37.72 1.08 9.54
CA ASP A 799 36.77 0.10 10.05
C ASP A 799 35.54 -0.01 9.12
N GLU A 800 35.56 -1.05 8.29
CA GLU A 800 34.48 -1.35 7.34
C GLU A 800 33.19 -1.87 8.00
N SER A 801 33.18 -2.14 9.32
CA SER A 801 31.95 -2.47 10.04
C SER A 801 31.07 -1.24 10.30
N TYR A 802 31.66 -0.04 10.29
CA TYR A 802 30.91 1.21 10.31
C TYR A 802 30.34 1.51 8.92
N ASN A 803 29.02 1.38 8.77
CA ASN A 803 28.34 1.94 7.62
C ASN A 803 28.59 3.45 7.56
N ALA A 804 28.98 3.96 6.40
CA ALA A 804 29.06 5.39 6.19
C ALA A 804 27.65 5.98 6.33
N SER A 805 27.43 6.73 7.42
CA SER A 805 26.11 7.20 7.88
C SER A 805 25.33 8.05 6.85
N ARG A 806 25.99 8.48 5.76
CA ARG A 806 25.42 9.12 4.57
C ARG A 806 24.30 8.35 3.83
N TYR A 807 24.02 7.11 4.20
CA TYR A 807 22.93 6.30 3.64
C TYR A 807 21.75 6.11 4.62
N ALA A 808 21.79 6.71 5.80
CA ALA A 808 20.66 6.79 6.72
C ALA A 808 19.68 7.88 6.25
N LYS A 809 18.37 7.62 6.28
CA LYS A 809 17.34 8.53 5.72
C LYS A 809 17.37 9.94 6.34
N TRP A 810 17.84 10.06 7.59
CA TRP A 810 17.90 11.31 8.33
C TRP A 810 19.31 11.59 8.88
N PHE A 811 20.35 11.25 8.09
CA PHE A 811 21.78 11.41 8.43
C PHE A 811 22.09 12.71 9.19
N ASN A 812 21.58 13.83 8.67
CA ASN A 812 21.88 15.15 9.17
C ASN A 812 21.30 15.44 10.56
N ASP A 813 20.17 14.83 10.94
CA ASP A 813 19.62 14.93 12.30
C ASP A 813 20.20 13.84 13.24
N GLU A 814 20.48 12.63 12.74
CA GLU A 814 21.20 11.60 13.50
C GLU A 814 22.61 12.06 13.92
N ALA A 815 23.33 12.75 13.02
CA ALA A 815 24.60 13.40 13.32
C ALA A 815 24.45 14.48 14.40
N VAL A 816 23.43 15.33 14.33
CA VAL A 816 23.14 16.34 15.36
C VAL A 816 22.88 15.69 16.71
N LEU A 817 22.00 14.69 16.78
CA LEU A 817 21.70 13.94 18.02
C LEU A 817 22.96 13.30 18.60
N THR A 818 23.79 12.68 17.75
CA THR A 818 25.07 12.09 18.17
C THR A 818 26.03 13.15 18.72
N TYR A 819 26.14 14.30 18.05
CA TYR A 819 27.04 15.39 18.42
C TYR A 819 26.63 16.12 19.70
N GLN A 820 25.37 16.08 20.12
CA GLN A 820 24.91 16.69 21.40
C GLN A 820 25.68 16.16 22.61
N HIS A 821 26.28 14.98 22.52
CA HIS A 821 27.08 14.37 23.58
C HIS A 821 28.55 14.85 23.64
N TYR A 822 29.00 15.73 22.75
CA TYR A 822 30.43 16.13 22.61
C TYR A 822 30.62 17.64 22.70
N LYS A 823 31.74 18.10 23.29
CA LYS A 823 32.08 19.54 23.36
C LYS A 823 32.50 20.09 22.01
N PHE A 824 33.24 19.30 21.23
CA PHE A 824 33.79 19.67 19.93
C PHE A 824 33.48 18.62 18.85
N VAL A 825 33.53 19.03 17.58
CA VAL A 825 33.42 18.14 16.41
C VAL A 825 34.39 18.61 15.33
N VAL A 826 35.12 17.69 14.72
CA VAL A 826 35.97 18.01 13.56
C VAL A 826 35.09 18.25 12.34
N ALA A 827 35.14 19.47 11.80
CA ALA A 827 34.30 20.01 10.73
C ALA A 827 35.15 20.43 9.51
N PHE A 828 36.01 19.53 9.05
CA PHE A 828 36.95 19.76 7.94
C PHE A 828 36.31 19.46 6.59
N GLU A 829 36.32 20.42 5.68
CA GLU A 829 35.76 20.32 4.33
C GLU A 829 36.61 19.43 3.40
N ASN A 830 36.03 19.05 2.25
CA ASN A 830 36.77 18.30 1.21
C ASN A 830 37.73 19.21 0.42
N SER A 831 37.37 20.50 0.30
CA SER A 831 38.06 21.51 -0.48
C SER A 831 38.00 22.87 0.24
N ALA A 832 38.91 23.78 -0.11
CA ALA A 832 38.96 25.15 0.39
C ALA A 832 38.52 26.20 -0.66
N GLU A 833 37.83 25.78 -1.72
CA GLU A 833 37.32 26.69 -2.75
C GLU A 833 36.34 27.75 -2.18
N PRO A 834 36.36 29.00 -2.68
CA PRO A 834 35.42 30.04 -2.26
C PRO A 834 33.95 29.63 -2.46
N GLY A 835 33.16 29.68 -1.40
CA GLY A 835 31.77 29.22 -1.35
C GLY A 835 31.59 27.82 -0.77
N TYR A 836 32.59 26.94 -0.87
CA TYR A 836 32.42 25.53 -0.51
C TYR A 836 32.31 25.35 1.01
N ILE A 837 31.07 25.31 1.51
CA ILE A 837 30.72 25.04 2.90
C ILE A 837 29.51 24.11 2.97
N THR A 838 29.60 23.10 3.83
CA THR A 838 28.72 21.91 3.81
C THR A 838 28.00 21.69 5.15
N GLU A 839 27.28 20.58 5.27
CA GLU A 839 26.61 20.17 6.50
C GLU A 839 27.58 19.99 7.69
N LYS A 840 28.88 19.84 7.43
CA LYS A 840 29.93 19.69 8.45
C LYS A 840 30.05 20.90 9.39
N MET A 841 29.75 22.11 8.90
CA MET A 841 29.63 23.29 9.77
C MET A 841 28.27 23.31 10.50
N VAL A 842 27.19 22.93 9.81
CA VAL A 842 25.81 23.06 10.32
C VAL A 842 25.51 22.07 11.46
N ASN A 843 25.86 20.79 11.29
CA ASN A 843 25.55 19.72 12.24
C ASN A 843 26.09 19.99 13.66
N PRO A 844 27.37 20.36 13.88
CA PRO A 844 27.86 20.70 15.21
C PRO A 844 27.22 21.95 15.81
N LEU A 845 26.97 23.01 15.02
CA LEU A 845 26.34 24.23 15.50
C LEU A 845 24.92 23.98 16.02
N LEU A 846 24.12 23.17 15.31
CA LEU A 846 22.79 22.74 15.77
C LEU A 846 22.85 21.86 17.02
N ALA A 847 23.89 21.02 17.15
CA ALA A 847 24.13 20.20 18.35
C ALA A 847 24.66 21.00 19.56
N GLY A 848 24.92 22.30 19.40
CA GLY A 848 25.58 23.13 20.41
C GLY A 848 26.99 22.67 20.75
N SER A 849 27.65 21.99 19.82
CA SER A 849 29.07 21.65 19.84
C SER A 849 29.86 22.78 19.16
N ILE A 850 31.11 23.00 19.57
CA ILE A 850 31.99 23.96 18.89
C ILE A 850 32.62 23.25 17.67
N PRO A 851 32.41 23.72 16.43
CA PRO A 851 33.07 23.17 15.26
C PRO A 851 34.57 23.49 15.26
N ILE A 852 35.40 22.50 14.94
CA ILE A 852 36.82 22.68 14.62
C ILE A 852 36.91 22.66 13.10
N TYR A 853 36.99 23.83 12.48
CA TYR A 853 36.80 24.02 11.04
C TYR A 853 38.13 24.12 10.28
N LEU A 854 38.16 23.54 9.08
CA LEU A 854 39.17 23.80 8.07
C LEU A 854 38.50 23.76 6.69
N GLY A 855 38.73 24.80 5.90
CA GLY A 855 38.08 25.05 4.61
C GLY A 855 38.37 26.48 4.17
N ASN A 856 37.40 27.16 3.56
CA ASN A 856 37.55 28.57 3.17
C ASN A 856 37.10 29.55 4.28
N SER A 857 38.02 30.25 4.95
CA SER A 857 37.72 31.15 6.07
C SER A 857 36.85 32.36 5.70
N ALA A 858 37.06 32.96 4.52
CA ALA A 858 36.26 34.09 4.06
C ALA A 858 34.79 33.67 3.83
N THR A 859 34.59 32.48 3.28
CA THR A 859 33.26 31.87 3.10
C THR A 859 32.60 31.56 4.45
N ALA A 860 33.33 30.89 5.33
CA ALA A 860 32.82 30.50 6.64
C ALA A 860 32.43 31.72 7.48
N SER A 861 33.26 32.78 7.48
CA SER A 861 33.00 34.03 8.23
C SER A 861 31.95 34.94 7.59
N TYR A 862 31.69 34.82 6.29
CA TYR A 862 30.63 35.56 5.61
C TYR A 862 29.23 35.09 6.05
N LEU A 863 29.06 33.78 6.21
CA LEU A 863 27.79 33.15 6.59
C LEU A 863 27.67 32.91 8.10
N PHE A 864 28.66 32.27 8.72
CA PHE A 864 28.68 31.88 10.13
C PHE A 864 29.52 32.82 10.99
N ASN A 865 29.08 33.06 12.22
CA ASN A 865 29.75 33.92 13.20
C ASN A 865 31.11 33.33 13.62
N PRO A 866 32.27 33.98 13.35
CA PRO A 866 33.58 33.46 13.71
C PRO A 866 33.82 33.25 15.21
N ALA A 867 32.95 33.77 16.08
CA ALA A 867 33.03 33.54 17.52
C ALA A 867 32.38 32.21 17.98
N SER A 868 31.62 31.53 17.10
CA SER A 868 30.93 30.26 17.41
C SER A 868 31.71 28.98 17.02
N TYR A 869 32.82 29.12 16.29
CA TYR A 869 33.67 28.00 15.85
C TYR A 869 35.16 28.32 15.94
N ILE A 870 36.01 27.30 15.85
CA ILE A 870 37.47 27.42 15.82
C ILE A 870 37.93 27.23 14.37
N ASP A 871 38.42 28.30 13.74
CA ASP A 871 38.97 28.25 12.38
C ASP A 871 40.48 27.91 12.43
N CYS A 872 40.86 26.71 11.98
CA CYS A 872 42.26 26.30 11.99
C CYS A 872 43.15 27.08 11.00
N ASN A 873 42.60 27.82 10.02
CA ASN A 873 43.40 28.67 9.13
C ASN A 873 43.97 29.92 9.84
N HIS A 874 43.47 30.27 11.02
CA HIS A 874 44.02 31.38 11.83
C HIS A 874 45.26 30.99 12.65
N PHE A 875 45.71 29.73 12.55
CA PHE A 875 46.84 29.18 13.28
C PHE A 875 48.00 28.86 12.32
N THR A 876 49.24 28.88 12.84
CA THR A 876 50.43 28.59 12.02
C THR A 876 50.53 27.10 11.64
N SER A 877 49.97 26.21 12.46
CA SER A 877 49.88 24.77 12.19
C SER A 877 48.60 24.15 12.76
N LEU A 878 48.28 22.93 12.31
CA LEU A 878 47.20 22.14 12.92
C LEU A 878 47.48 21.78 14.38
N SER A 879 48.75 21.71 14.80
CA SER A 879 49.12 21.48 16.20
C SER A 879 48.71 22.68 17.06
N ASP A 880 49.00 23.91 16.62
CA ASP A 880 48.60 25.12 17.33
C ASP A 880 47.07 25.24 17.43
N CYS A 881 46.34 24.80 16.39
CA CYS A 881 44.88 24.70 16.43
C CYS A 881 44.40 23.67 17.48
N ALA A 882 45.01 22.49 17.54
CA ALA A 882 44.69 21.44 18.51
C ALA A 882 45.00 21.87 19.96
N ASP A 883 46.12 22.56 20.20
CA ASP A 883 46.47 23.15 21.49
C ASP A 883 45.45 24.23 21.91
N PHE A 884 44.94 25.02 20.96
CA PHE A 884 43.87 25.98 21.23
C PHE A 884 42.53 25.30 21.55
N VAL A 885 42.17 24.23 20.85
CA VAL A 885 41.00 23.39 21.18
C VAL A 885 41.12 22.85 22.62
N LEU A 886 42.30 22.37 23.01
CA LEU A 886 42.56 21.89 24.37
C LEU A 886 42.49 23.02 25.42
N LYS A 887 42.96 24.22 25.09
CA LYS A 887 42.81 25.42 25.92
C LYS A 887 41.33 25.79 26.13
N VAL A 888 40.51 25.78 25.08
CA VAL A 888 39.06 26.01 25.19
C VAL A 888 38.40 24.87 25.95
N HIS A 889 38.82 23.61 25.77
CA HIS A 889 38.30 22.48 26.55
C HIS A 889 38.52 22.68 28.06
N ARG A 890 39.71 23.14 28.46
CA ARG A 890 40.14 23.30 29.86
C ARG A 890 39.66 24.59 30.55
N SER A 891 39.13 25.57 29.82
CA SER A 891 38.49 26.77 30.39
C SER A 891 36.98 26.74 30.19
N PRO A 892 36.19 26.53 31.26
CA PRO A 892 34.73 26.63 31.21
C PRO A 892 34.27 27.98 30.65
N GLU A 893 34.98 29.07 30.99
CA GLU A 893 34.65 30.44 30.58
C GLU A 893 34.73 30.60 29.06
N LEU A 894 35.86 30.20 28.45
CA LEU A 894 36.04 30.26 27.00
C LEU A 894 35.07 29.33 26.26
N TYR A 895 34.87 28.11 26.79
CA TYR A 895 33.92 27.15 26.22
C TYR A 895 32.48 27.69 26.23
N PHE A 896 32.00 28.21 27.36
CA PHE A 896 30.66 28.77 27.46
C PHE A 896 30.51 30.11 26.76
N GLN A 897 31.58 30.89 26.60
CA GLN A 897 31.58 32.09 25.76
C GLN A 897 31.28 31.72 24.30
N MET A 898 32.09 30.85 23.70
CA MET A 898 31.90 30.43 22.30
C MET A 898 30.55 29.74 22.07
N ARG A 899 30.12 28.87 23.00
CA ARG A 899 28.83 28.16 22.89
C ARG A 899 27.60 29.08 22.98
N ARG A 900 27.72 30.29 23.54
CA ARG A 900 26.62 31.27 23.63
C ARG A 900 26.53 32.20 22.43
N GLU A 901 27.51 32.20 21.54
CA GLU A 901 27.49 33.00 20.32
C GLU A 901 26.44 32.46 19.33
N PRO A 902 25.61 33.31 18.72
CA PRO A 902 24.67 32.87 17.70
C PRO A 902 25.44 32.35 16.48
N PRO A 903 25.06 31.19 15.90
CA PRO A 903 25.74 30.61 14.74
C PRO A 903 25.78 31.54 13.52
N ILE A 904 24.74 32.35 13.32
CA ILE A 904 24.61 33.33 12.24
C ILE A 904 24.63 34.76 12.82
N ARG A 905 25.38 35.65 12.18
CA ARG A 905 25.37 37.10 12.46
C ARG A 905 25.00 37.95 11.24
N ASN A 906 25.32 37.48 10.03
CA ASN A 906 25.03 38.18 8.80
C ASN A 906 23.65 37.76 8.25
N LEU A 907 22.60 38.51 8.62
CA LEU A 907 21.24 38.23 8.18
C LEU A 907 21.07 38.36 6.65
N ALA A 908 21.87 39.20 5.97
CA ALA A 908 21.81 39.31 4.52
C ALA A 908 22.30 38.03 3.83
N ALA A 909 23.48 37.53 4.21
CA ALA A 909 24.02 36.25 3.71
C ALA A 909 23.10 35.06 4.07
N PHE A 910 22.47 35.10 5.24
CA PHE A 910 21.49 34.09 5.64
C PHE A 910 20.24 34.11 4.76
N HIS A 911 19.64 35.28 4.53
CA HIS A 911 18.50 35.40 3.61
C HIS A 911 18.87 35.06 2.17
N GLU A 912 20.08 35.36 1.72
CA GLU A 912 20.59 34.93 0.42
C GLU A 912 20.66 33.40 0.34
N ALA A 913 21.47 32.77 1.19
CA ALA A 913 21.75 31.34 1.14
C ALA A 913 20.53 30.44 1.41
N PHE A 914 19.62 30.85 2.31
CA PHE A 914 18.50 30.02 2.77
C PHE A 914 17.12 30.44 2.23
N SER A 915 17.00 31.43 1.34
CA SER A 915 15.69 31.88 0.81
C SER A 915 14.93 30.87 -0.07
N TRP A 916 15.51 29.72 -0.39
CA TRP A 916 14.73 28.62 -0.97
C TRP A 916 13.83 27.92 0.07
N HIS A 917 14.22 27.94 1.35
CA HIS A 917 13.58 27.17 2.40
C HIS A 917 12.39 27.95 3.00
N PRO A 918 11.18 27.37 3.12
CA PRO A 918 9.95 28.13 3.40
C PRO A 918 9.84 28.72 4.80
N ALA A 919 10.65 28.27 5.76
CA ALA A 919 10.80 28.95 7.04
C ALA A 919 11.41 30.37 6.91
N ILE A 920 12.00 30.70 5.76
CA ILE A 920 12.59 32.01 5.47
C ILE A 920 11.60 32.85 4.65
N PRO A 921 11.11 34.00 5.14
CA PRO A 921 10.17 34.86 4.42
C PRO A 921 10.88 35.72 3.37
N SER A 922 11.50 35.08 2.37
CA SER A 922 12.23 35.72 1.27
C SER A 922 11.99 34.97 -0.04
N GLN A 923 11.83 35.71 -1.15
CA GLN A 923 11.70 35.15 -2.49
C GLN A 923 12.96 35.38 -3.35
N ALA A 924 14.09 35.74 -2.73
CA ALA A 924 15.28 36.21 -3.43
C ALA A 924 15.86 35.19 -4.42
N LEU A 925 16.19 33.97 -3.97
CA LEU A 925 16.73 32.91 -4.82
C LEU A 925 15.78 32.55 -5.97
N ALA A 926 14.49 32.38 -5.65
CA ALA A 926 13.44 32.08 -6.63
C ALA A 926 13.33 33.17 -7.70
N SER A 927 13.30 34.45 -7.30
CA SER A 927 13.23 35.59 -8.24
C SER A 927 14.44 35.65 -9.17
N HIS A 928 15.63 35.34 -8.64
CA HIS A 928 16.87 35.28 -9.43
C HIS A 928 16.81 34.14 -10.46
N ILE A 929 16.39 32.93 -10.05
CA ILE A 929 16.27 31.76 -10.93
C ILE A 929 15.18 31.97 -12.00
N ALA A 930 14.02 32.55 -11.64
CA ALA A 930 12.97 32.93 -12.59
C ALA A 930 13.50 33.87 -13.69
N THR A 931 14.31 34.85 -13.30
CA THR A 931 14.94 35.81 -14.21
C THR A 931 15.95 35.13 -15.13
N MET A 932 16.83 34.28 -14.60
CA MET A 932 17.84 33.55 -15.41
C MET A 932 17.23 32.61 -16.45
N LEU A 933 16.16 31.89 -16.08
CA LEU A 933 15.46 30.95 -16.96
C LEU A 933 14.44 31.64 -17.90
N ALA A 934 14.16 32.94 -17.66
CA ALA A 934 13.14 33.74 -18.33
C ALA A 934 11.72 33.13 -18.19
N LEU A 935 11.29 32.93 -16.94
CA LEU A 935 10.02 32.29 -16.53
C LEU A 935 8.98 33.28 -15.98
N ASN A 936 9.14 34.58 -16.25
CA ASN A 936 8.31 35.67 -15.73
C ASN A 936 6.84 35.58 -16.17
#